data_AF-A0A3B0WJK9-F1
#
_entry.id   AF-A0A3B0WJK9-F1
#
_cell.length_a   1.000
_cell.length_b   1.000
_cell.length_c   1.000
_cell.angle_alpha   90.00
_cell.angle_beta   90.00
_cell.angle_gamma   90.00
#
_symmetry.space_group_name_H-M   'P 1'
#
loop_
_entity.id
_entity.type
_entity.pdbx_description
1 polymer ?
#
loop_
_entity_poly.entity_id
_entity_poly.type
_entity_poly.pdbx_seq_one_letter_code
_entity_poly.pdbx_strand_id
1 'polypeptide(L)'
;MNFKLIKLFLSIMFVLLSACGGDNNQAPINNKATTVVPAKLQKLELGDNNGVLRAYLTIDNDDNSRREMTIDPSGTGSALVTVPRLSRDRHIIAITYEYTLAGIIYVVAVATRDINLAEGNANMAFASGDYNFVDDDGDGFSNAAELKARSDPKDKISIPLTDVAFTTRWKTDNTGSVNTGPNQVKIGFNPNPQLSYNYNISWGDGTTNEGVQRNIVHTYEVAGTYTIEIRGDFPQPFFGNGSIDPSDPSANANYDASKLISIERWGGIKWKSMSRAFLNCNNLQGNATDAPNLSEVTDMSSMFRGASIFNQNIGGWNVSSVTDMSFMFSGASAFNQNIGDWSVSSVTNMSSMFNEASAFNQNISTWAKKVSSVTNMFGMFRNASAFNQDISKWNVASVKNMGSMFFGASTFNQDIGGWTVSSVTNMVHMFDGASAFNQDISKWDVSSVTNMNRMFREASAFNQDIGKWKVRLVEIMSGMFRNASSFNQDISGWDVSSVTDMILMFDGASAFNQNIGIWKEKVFSVTNMFGMFRNASSFNQDISDWDVSSVKSMGSMFRDASAFNQDISAWNVSSVTNMNFMFTTALSTGNYDAMLIEWSKLTLRSGVIFIAGDSTYSLAAEAARNTLMTDFGWAISDGGLAQ
;
A
#
# COMPACT_ATOMS: atom_id res chain seq x y z
N MET A 1 20.89 10.24 -30.70
CA MET A 1 20.07 10.59 -31.88
C MET A 1 18.68 10.01 -31.66
N ASN A 2 17.57 10.73 -31.71
CA ASN A 2 17.30 12.16 -31.66
C ASN A 2 15.80 12.30 -31.30
N PHE A 3 15.52 13.17 -30.34
CA PHE A 3 14.30 13.92 -30.07
C PHE A 3 12.92 13.32 -30.41
N LYS A 4 12.16 12.99 -29.35
CA LYS A 4 10.70 13.11 -29.31
C LYS A 4 10.34 14.60 -29.32
N LEU A 5 9.91 15.10 -30.48
CA LEU A 5 9.24 16.38 -30.60
C LEU A 5 7.81 16.24 -30.04
N ILE A 6 7.50 17.06 -29.05
CA ILE A 6 6.15 17.31 -28.54
C ILE A 6 5.30 17.81 -29.72
N LYS A 7 4.41 16.97 -30.24
CA LYS A 7 3.30 17.44 -31.09
C LYS A 7 2.13 17.77 -30.18
N LEU A 8 2.00 19.06 -29.90
CA LEU A 8 0.77 19.75 -29.57
C LEU A 8 -0.33 19.29 -30.55
N PHE A 9 -1.24 18.41 -30.14
CA PHE A 9 -2.45 18.13 -30.90
C PHE A 9 -3.40 19.31 -30.73
N LEU A 10 -3.16 20.39 -31.47
CA LEU A 10 -4.25 21.25 -31.91
C LEU A 10 -5.00 20.43 -32.96
N SER A 11 -6.04 19.70 -32.54
CA SER A 11 -6.98 19.08 -33.48
C SER A 11 -7.82 20.20 -34.10
N ILE A 12 -7.28 20.84 -35.14
CA ILE A 12 -8.08 21.67 -36.04
C ILE A 12 -8.72 20.70 -37.03
N MET A 13 -9.88 20.14 -36.67
CA MET A 13 -10.75 19.45 -37.63
C MET A 13 -11.55 20.51 -38.39
N PHE A 14 -11.14 20.80 -39.63
CA PHE A 14 -11.99 21.53 -40.58
C PHE A 14 -12.96 20.53 -41.22
N VAL A 15 -14.26 20.71 -41.01
CA VAL A 15 -15.30 19.95 -41.71
C VAL A 15 -16.25 20.93 -42.39
N LEU A 16 -16.25 20.86 -43.72
CA LEU A 16 -17.07 21.66 -44.62
C LEU A 16 -18.38 20.91 -44.89
N LEU A 17 -19.53 21.57 -44.73
CA LEU A 17 -20.78 21.13 -45.36
C LEU A 17 -20.82 21.65 -46.79
N SER A 18 -21.46 20.91 -47.71
CA SER A 18 -21.68 21.38 -49.08
C SER A 18 -23.11 21.12 -49.56
N ALA A 19 -23.74 22.10 -50.21
CA ALA A 19 -25.07 21.94 -50.79
C ALA A 19 -24.98 21.91 -52.33
N CYS A 20 -25.69 20.97 -52.97
CA CYS A 20 -25.84 20.92 -54.43
C CYS A 20 -27.22 21.43 -54.83
N GLY A 21 -27.26 22.46 -55.67
CA GLY A 21 -28.50 23.01 -56.22
C GLY A 21 -28.87 22.35 -57.54
N GLY A 22 -30.08 21.81 -57.61
CA GLY A 22 -30.72 21.35 -58.84
C GLY A 22 -31.95 20.50 -58.53
N ASP A 23 -33.06 20.76 -59.20
CA ASP A 23 -34.41 20.22 -58.95
C ASP A 23 -34.60 18.68 -59.09
N ASN A 24 -33.52 17.88 -59.09
CA ASN A 24 -33.60 16.42 -59.20
C ASN A 24 -32.77 15.72 -58.11
N ASN A 25 -33.44 15.46 -56.98
CA ASN A 25 -32.92 14.82 -55.76
C ASN A 25 -32.78 13.28 -55.91
N GLN A 26 -31.92 12.80 -56.82
CA GLN A 26 -31.73 11.34 -57.05
C GLN A 26 -30.35 10.76 -56.68
N ALA A 27 -29.44 11.51 -56.04
CA ALA A 27 -28.26 10.93 -55.41
C ALA A 27 -28.19 11.30 -53.92
N PRO A 28 -28.00 10.34 -52.98
CA PRO A 28 -27.85 10.66 -51.57
C PRO A 28 -26.50 11.33 -51.34
N ILE A 29 -26.49 12.66 -51.28
CA ILE A 29 -25.33 13.43 -50.82
C ILE A 29 -25.35 13.40 -49.29
N ASN A 30 -24.39 12.68 -48.72
CA ASN A 30 -24.24 12.53 -47.27
C ASN A 30 -23.40 13.70 -46.71
N ASN A 31 -24.06 14.81 -46.38
CA ASN A 31 -23.40 15.93 -45.71
C ASN A 31 -23.09 15.58 -44.26
N LYS A 32 -21.85 15.83 -43.81
CA LYS A 32 -21.37 15.44 -42.48
C LYS A 32 -21.11 16.65 -41.60
N ALA A 33 -21.73 16.70 -40.43
CA ALA A 33 -21.50 17.71 -39.40
C ALA A 33 -20.66 17.13 -38.28
N THR A 34 -19.56 17.79 -37.89
CA THR A 34 -18.70 17.33 -36.79
C THR A 34 -18.50 18.39 -35.73
N THR A 35 -18.43 17.97 -34.49
CA THR A 35 -18.10 18.84 -33.35
C THR A 35 -17.23 18.13 -32.33
N VAL A 36 -16.60 18.88 -31.42
CA VAL A 36 -15.87 18.33 -30.28
C VAL A 36 -16.78 18.28 -29.07
N VAL A 37 -16.72 17.19 -28.28
CA VAL A 37 -17.40 17.12 -26.98
C VAL A 37 -16.79 18.17 -26.04
N PRO A 38 -17.56 19.14 -25.51
CA PRO A 38 -17.05 20.18 -24.64
C PRO A 38 -16.31 19.61 -23.43
N ALA A 39 -15.17 20.21 -23.05
CA ALA A 39 -14.31 19.71 -21.98
C ALA A 39 -15.04 19.49 -20.64
N LYS A 40 -16.08 20.28 -20.34
CA LYS A 40 -16.90 20.12 -19.14
C LYS A 40 -17.80 18.89 -19.16
N LEU A 41 -18.16 18.38 -20.35
CA LEU A 41 -19.00 17.18 -20.53
C LEU A 41 -18.18 15.90 -20.68
N GLN A 42 -16.89 16.01 -20.99
CA GLN A 42 -15.98 14.86 -21.01
C GLN A 42 -16.02 14.16 -19.64
N LYS A 43 -16.27 12.84 -19.66
CA LYS A 43 -16.45 11.95 -18.48
C LYS A 43 -17.86 11.88 -17.87
N LEU A 44 -18.88 12.51 -18.47
CA LEU A 44 -20.28 12.17 -18.15
C LEU A 44 -20.70 10.82 -18.77
N GLU A 45 -19.91 10.24 -19.68
CA GLU A 45 -20.23 8.97 -20.35
C GLU A 45 -19.87 7.75 -19.49
N LEU A 46 -20.85 7.12 -18.83
CA LEU A 46 -20.73 5.77 -18.23
C LEU A 46 -22.10 5.07 -18.17
N GLY A 47 -22.41 4.15 -19.10
CA GLY A 47 -23.48 3.16 -18.90
C GLY A 47 -23.04 2.04 -17.94
N ASP A 48 -23.88 1.20 -17.34
CA ASP A 48 -25.35 1.21 -17.20
C ASP A 48 -25.64 1.29 -15.69
N ASN A 49 -25.83 2.53 -15.22
CA ASN A 49 -26.39 2.98 -13.93
C ASN A 49 -25.88 4.38 -13.53
N ASN A 50 -25.07 5.06 -14.37
CA ASN A 50 -24.66 6.46 -14.16
C ASN A 50 -25.32 7.47 -15.10
N GLY A 51 -26.11 7.07 -16.10
CA GLY A 51 -26.76 7.95 -17.09
C GLY A 51 -26.06 7.95 -18.46
N VAL A 52 -26.74 8.44 -19.50
CA VAL A 52 -26.27 8.38 -20.90
C VAL A 52 -26.26 9.78 -21.51
N LEU A 53 -25.07 10.25 -21.94
CA LEU A 53 -24.91 11.48 -22.71
C LEU A 53 -25.19 11.21 -24.19
N ARG A 54 -26.07 11.99 -24.80
CA ARG A 54 -26.38 11.99 -26.22
C ARG A 54 -26.23 13.40 -26.79
N ALA A 55 -25.90 13.48 -28.06
CA ALA A 55 -25.79 14.75 -28.78
C ALA A 55 -26.74 14.72 -29.98
N TYR A 56 -27.40 15.83 -30.25
CA TYR A 56 -28.36 15.96 -31.34
C TYR A 56 -28.11 17.21 -32.15
N LEU A 57 -28.40 17.13 -33.44
CA LEU A 57 -28.38 18.26 -34.36
C LEU A 57 -29.79 18.56 -34.85
N THR A 58 -30.17 19.83 -34.87
CA THR A 58 -31.39 20.35 -35.52
C THR A 58 -31.03 21.46 -36.51
N ILE A 59 -31.89 21.63 -37.51
CA ILE A 59 -31.75 22.57 -38.63
C ILE A 59 -32.98 23.47 -38.64
N ASP A 60 -32.76 24.77 -38.79
CA ASP A 60 -33.78 25.81 -38.90
C ASP A 60 -34.79 25.80 -37.74
N ASN A 61 -34.35 25.33 -36.56
CA ASN A 61 -35.19 25.09 -35.39
C ASN A 61 -36.42 24.20 -35.68
N ASP A 62 -36.34 23.34 -36.70
CA ASP A 62 -37.37 22.34 -37.01
C ASP A 62 -37.07 21.03 -36.26
N ASP A 63 -37.93 20.66 -35.31
CA ASP A 63 -37.78 19.41 -34.56
C ASP A 63 -37.84 18.16 -35.44
N ASN A 64 -38.51 18.21 -36.59
CA ASN A 64 -38.53 17.08 -37.53
C ASN A 64 -37.17 16.82 -38.18
N SER A 65 -36.29 17.81 -38.16
CA SER A 65 -34.90 17.72 -38.63
C SER A 65 -33.95 17.11 -37.59
N ARG A 66 -34.40 16.85 -36.36
CA ARG A 66 -33.57 16.35 -35.26
C ARG A 66 -32.92 15.02 -35.60
N ARG A 67 -31.59 14.95 -35.48
CA ARG A 67 -30.79 13.73 -35.72
C ARG A 67 -29.81 13.51 -34.58
N GLU A 68 -29.70 12.26 -34.12
CA GLU A 68 -28.70 11.87 -33.13
C GLU A 68 -27.30 11.84 -33.77
N MET A 69 -26.33 12.39 -33.05
CA MET A 69 -24.92 12.38 -33.43
C MET A 69 -24.24 11.17 -32.79
N THR A 70 -23.34 10.51 -33.53
CA THR A 70 -22.49 9.46 -32.98
C THR A 70 -21.36 10.11 -32.17
N ILE A 71 -21.27 9.79 -30.88
CA ILE A 71 -20.21 10.24 -29.98
C ILE A 71 -19.15 9.13 -29.85
N ASP A 72 -17.88 9.50 -29.91
CA ASP A 72 -16.76 8.59 -29.68
C ASP A 72 -16.68 8.16 -28.19
N PRO A 73 -16.87 6.85 -27.86
CA PRO A 73 -16.88 6.35 -26.48
C PRO A 73 -15.56 6.53 -25.70
N SER A 74 -14.44 6.84 -26.35
CA SER A 74 -13.17 7.14 -25.65
C SER A 74 -13.07 8.60 -25.16
N GLY A 75 -14.09 9.43 -25.36
CA GLY A 75 -14.10 10.82 -24.89
C GLY A 75 -13.12 11.74 -25.63
N THR A 76 -12.48 11.24 -26.70
CA THR A 76 -11.54 11.98 -27.54
C THR A 76 -12.26 12.81 -28.62
N GLY A 77 -13.20 13.63 -28.17
CA GLY A 77 -13.47 14.93 -28.78
C GLY A 77 -14.01 14.94 -30.21
N SER A 78 -14.78 13.95 -30.65
CA SER A 78 -15.55 14.11 -31.89
C SER A 78 -16.96 13.51 -31.79
N ALA A 79 -17.95 14.27 -32.26
CA ALA A 79 -19.30 13.83 -32.51
C ALA A 79 -19.67 14.12 -33.97
N LEU A 80 -20.32 13.19 -34.65
CA LEU A 80 -20.60 13.24 -36.10
C LEU A 80 -22.06 12.94 -36.41
N VAL A 81 -22.65 13.65 -37.39
CA VAL A 81 -23.97 13.29 -37.96
C VAL A 81 -24.03 13.50 -39.46
N THR A 82 -24.85 12.71 -40.15
CA THR A 82 -25.14 12.87 -41.58
C THR A 82 -26.50 13.55 -41.78
N VAL A 83 -26.52 14.63 -42.56
CA VAL A 83 -27.72 15.42 -42.86
C VAL A 83 -28.10 15.28 -44.33
N PRO A 84 -29.21 14.62 -44.67
CA PRO A 84 -29.65 14.50 -46.05
C PRO A 84 -30.38 15.77 -46.54
N ARG A 85 -30.14 16.15 -47.81
CA ARG A 85 -30.98 17.10 -48.58
C ARG A 85 -31.12 18.53 -48.02
N LEU A 86 -30.02 19.14 -47.55
CA LEU A 86 -29.99 20.58 -47.27
C LEU A 86 -30.08 21.41 -48.56
N SER A 87 -30.90 22.46 -48.56
CA SER A 87 -31.01 23.38 -49.70
C SER A 87 -29.80 24.33 -49.75
N ARG A 88 -29.67 25.08 -50.87
CA ARG A 88 -28.61 26.09 -51.05
C ARG A 88 -29.02 27.44 -50.44
N ASP A 89 -29.40 27.42 -49.18
CA ASP A 89 -29.89 28.60 -48.47
C ASP A 89 -29.11 28.84 -47.17
N ARG A 90 -29.50 29.88 -46.44
CA ARG A 90 -29.06 30.05 -45.05
C ARG A 90 -29.82 29.10 -44.16
N HIS A 91 -29.10 28.46 -43.25
CA HIS A 91 -29.66 27.59 -42.25
C HIS A 91 -29.17 27.94 -40.85
N ILE A 92 -30.01 27.73 -39.84
CA ILE A 92 -29.61 27.75 -38.44
C ILE A 92 -29.32 26.32 -38.03
N ILE A 93 -28.11 26.04 -37.57
CA ILE A 93 -27.74 24.73 -37.02
C ILE A 93 -27.64 24.86 -35.50
N ALA A 94 -28.35 23.99 -34.78
CA ALA A 94 -28.21 23.85 -33.34
C ALA A 94 -27.67 22.47 -32.98
N ILE A 95 -26.73 22.44 -32.03
CA ILE A 95 -26.24 21.22 -31.38
C ILE A 95 -26.70 21.26 -29.92
N THR A 96 -27.38 20.20 -29.51
CA THR A 96 -27.89 20.02 -28.15
C THR A 96 -27.28 18.76 -27.53
N TYR A 97 -26.65 18.90 -26.38
CA TYR A 97 -26.23 17.78 -25.55
C TYR A 97 -27.30 17.51 -24.49
N GLU A 98 -27.71 16.25 -24.39
CA GLU A 98 -28.72 15.77 -23.44
C GLU A 98 -28.15 14.64 -22.60
N TYR A 99 -28.42 14.69 -21.31
CA TYR A 99 -28.09 13.63 -20.37
C TYR A 99 -29.34 12.92 -19.90
N THR A 100 -29.45 11.62 -20.15
CA THR A 100 -30.56 10.80 -19.66
C THR A 100 -30.16 10.07 -18.38
N LEU A 101 -30.79 10.39 -17.25
CA LEU A 101 -30.58 9.73 -15.96
C LEU A 101 -31.92 9.20 -15.42
N ALA A 102 -31.98 7.91 -15.13
CA ALA A 102 -33.19 7.24 -14.60
C ALA A 102 -34.49 7.53 -15.42
N GLY A 103 -34.37 7.71 -16.74
CA GLY A 103 -35.48 8.01 -17.64
C GLY A 103 -35.83 9.51 -17.77
N ILE A 104 -35.16 10.39 -17.03
CA ILE A 104 -35.32 11.85 -17.13
C ILE A 104 -34.24 12.41 -18.06
N ILE A 105 -34.62 13.33 -18.95
CA ILE A 105 -33.72 14.00 -19.90
C ILE A 105 -33.41 15.41 -19.40
N TYR A 106 -32.12 15.72 -19.27
CA TYR A 106 -31.59 17.04 -18.93
C TYR A 106 -30.81 17.60 -20.11
N VAL A 107 -31.12 18.82 -20.54
CA VAL A 107 -30.28 19.52 -21.53
C VAL A 107 -29.07 20.07 -20.78
N VAL A 108 -27.85 19.72 -21.19
CA VAL A 108 -26.63 20.09 -20.44
C VAL A 108 -25.77 21.14 -21.14
N ALA A 109 -25.88 21.24 -22.47
CA ALA A 109 -25.26 22.31 -23.25
C ALA A 109 -25.94 22.48 -24.60
N VAL A 110 -25.98 23.72 -25.10
CA VAL A 110 -26.49 24.07 -26.42
C VAL A 110 -25.50 24.99 -27.14
N ALA A 111 -25.31 24.80 -28.43
CA ALA A 111 -24.62 25.74 -29.30
C ALA A 111 -25.44 25.96 -30.58
N THR A 112 -25.51 27.20 -31.06
CA THR A 112 -26.22 27.56 -32.30
C THR A 112 -25.30 28.30 -33.24
N ARG A 113 -25.53 28.14 -34.54
CA ARG A 113 -24.77 28.83 -35.58
C ARG A 113 -25.56 29.03 -36.85
N ASP A 114 -25.50 30.25 -37.39
CA ASP A 114 -25.95 30.56 -38.74
C ASP A 114 -24.91 30.11 -39.77
N ILE A 115 -25.34 29.31 -40.75
CA ILE A 115 -24.52 28.91 -41.89
C ILE A 115 -25.17 29.39 -43.19
N ASN A 116 -24.35 29.76 -44.18
CA ASN A 116 -24.83 30.13 -45.51
C ASN A 116 -24.32 29.13 -46.54
N LEU A 117 -25.20 28.30 -47.09
CA LEU A 117 -24.86 27.29 -48.09
C LEU A 117 -25.13 27.77 -49.53
N ALA A 118 -25.50 29.04 -49.73
CA ALA A 118 -25.73 29.62 -51.06
C ALA A 118 -24.50 29.53 -51.98
N GLU A 119 -23.29 29.64 -51.41
CA GLU A 119 -22.01 29.53 -52.13
C GLU A 119 -21.55 28.07 -52.29
N GLY A 120 -22.35 27.11 -51.83
CA GLY A 120 -22.10 25.69 -52.00
C GLY A 120 -21.30 25.05 -50.88
N ASN A 121 -20.65 25.80 -49.97
CA ASN A 121 -20.04 25.25 -48.76
C ASN A 121 -20.02 26.19 -47.54
N ALA A 122 -20.01 25.64 -46.31
CA ALA A 122 -19.86 26.40 -45.06
C ALA A 122 -19.13 25.59 -43.98
N ASN A 123 -18.41 26.28 -43.07
CA ASN A 123 -17.74 25.66 -41.92
C ASN A 123 -18.72 25.42 -40.77
N MET A 124 -18.72 24.20 -40.23
CA MET A 124 -19.58 23.80 -39.12
C MET A 124 -18.85 23.40 -37.83
N ALA A 125 -17.56 23.74 -37.68
CA ALA A 125 -16.80 23.41 -36.49
C ALA A 125 -17.18 24.29 -35.28
N PHE A 126 -17.81 23.72 -34.24
CA PHE A 126 -18.03 24.41 -32.97
C PHE A 126 -16.80 24.26 -32.06
N ALA A 127 -16.30 25.38 -31.56
CA ALA A 127 -15.27 25.47 -30.54
C ALA A 127 -15.88 25.34 -29.13
N SER A 128 -15.05 25.06 -28.13
CA SER A 128 -15.50 24.90 -26.75
C SER A 128 -16.18 26.14 -26.16
N GLY A 129 -15.86 27.34 -26.66
CA GLY A 129 -16.48 28.59 -26.23
C GLY A 129 -17.85 28.88 -26.84
N ASP A 130 -18.27 28.13 -27.86
CA ASP A 130 -19.56 28.34 -28.54
C ASP A 130 -20.73 27.71 -27.77
N TYR A 131 -20.44 26.90 -26.75
CA TYR A 131 -21.45 26.19 -25.97
C TYR A 131 -21.91 27.02 -24.78
N ASN A 132 -23.21 27.29 -24.75
CA ASN A 132 -23.89 27.73 -23.56
C ASN A 132 -24.24 26.51 -22.70
N PHE A 133 -23.76 26.48 -21.45
CA PHE A 133 -24.11 25.43 -20.51
C PHE A 133 -25.43 25.80 -19.86
N VAL A 134 -26.39 24.89 -19.95
CA VAL A 134 -27.73 25.14 -19.42
C VAL A 134 -27.71 25.03 -17.91
N ASP A 135 -28.41 25.96 -17.28
CA ASP A 135 -28.71 26.06 -15.86
C ASP A 135 -30.23 26.20 -15.81
N ASP A 136 -30.92 25.07 -15.60
CA ASP A 136 -32.38 24.93 -15.73
C ASP A 136 -33.11 25.69 -14.61
N ASP A 137 -32.48 25.83 -13.44
CA ASP A 137 -33.07 26.46 -12.26
C ASP A 137 -32.55 27.89 -11.99
N GLY A 138 -31.41 28.27 -12.57
CA GLY A 138 -30.83 29.60 -12.51
C GLY A 138 -30.06 29.88 -11.22
N ASP A 139 -29.56 28.85 -10.54
CA ASP A 139 -28.80 28.98 -9.28
C ASP A 139 -27.32 29.36 -9.48
N GLY A 140 -26.86 29.41 -10.73
CA GLY A 140 -25.50 29.78 -11.12
C GLY A 140 -24.58 28.58 -11.34
N PHE A 141 -25.06 27.35 -11.14
CA PHE A 141 -24.41 26.11 -11.54
C PHE A 141 -25.10 25.51 -12.76
N SER A 142 -24.32 25.08 -13.74
CA SER A 142 -24.90 24.41 -14.90
C SER A 142 -25.37 23.00 -14.55
N ASN A 143 -26.43 22.52 -15.20
CA ASN A 143 -26.94 21.15 -15.14
C ASN A 143 -25.83 20.10 -15.28
N ALA A 144 -24.82 20.35 -16.13
CA ALA A 144 -23.67 19.46 -16.29
C ALA A 144 -22.79 19.34 -15.04
N ALA A 145 -22.58 20.46 -14.34
CA ALA A 145 -21.79 20.52 -13.11
C ALA A 145 -22.55 19.85 -11.96
N GLU A 146 -23.86 20.07 -11.92
CA GLU A 146 -24.78 19.47 -10.97
C GLU A 146 -24.91 17.97 -11.15
N LEU A 147 -25.15 17.47 -12.36
CA LEU A 147 -25.19 16.03 -12.64
C LEU A 147 -23.85 15.36 -12.34
N LYS A 148 -22.73 16.06 -12.58
CA LYS A 148 -21.39 15.58 -12.20
C LYS A 148 -21.20 15.55 -10.68
N ALA A 149 -21.84 16.48 -9.97
CA ALA A 149 -21.94 16.52 -8.51
C ALA A 149 -23.07 15.64 -7.95
N ARG A 150 -23.89 15.05 -8.82
CA ARG A 150 -25.08 14.24 -8.52
C ARG A 150 -26.19 14.99 -7.76
N SER A 151 -26.39 16.27 -8.06
CA SER A 151 -27.60 17.05 -7.70
C SER A 151 -28.63 17.02 -8.84
N ASP A 152 -29.87 17.45 -8.56
CA ASP A 152 -30.97 17.53 -9.55
C ASP A 152 -31.01 18.92 -10.20
N PRO A 153 -30.72 19.04 -11.51
CA PRO A 153 -30.65 20.32 -12.23
C PRO A 153 -31.92 21.18 -12.30
N LYS A 154 -33.04 20.70 -11.75
CA LYS A 154 -34.34 21.40 -11.83
C LYS A 154 -34.78 21.96 -10.49
N ASP A 155 -33.97 21.84 -9.46
CA ASP A 155 -34.29 22.31 -8.13
C ASP A 155 -33.54 23.61 -7.82
N LYS A 156 -34.27 24.75 -7.90
CA LYS A 156 -33.79 26.09 -7.51
C LYS A 156 -33.16 26.17 -6.12
N ILE A 157 -33.44 25.15 -5.31
CA ILE A 157 -32.88 24.95 -4.01
C ILE A 157 -31.89 23.80 -4.18
N SER A 158 -30.68 24.11 -4.64
CA SER A 158 -29.54 23.27 -4.29
C SER A 158 -29.54 23.17 -2.76
N ILE A 159 -30.14 22.10 -2.24
CA ILE A 159 -30.11 21.80 -0.81
C ILE A 159 -28.62 21.86 -0.49
N PRO A 160 -28.16 22.75 0.40
CA PRO A 160 -26.76 22.76 0.73
C PRO A 160 -26.44 21.32 1.16
N LEU A 161 -25.43 20.71 0.54
CA LEU A 161 -25.05 19.30 0.73
C LEU A 161 -25.11 18.86 2.21
N THR A 162 -24.95 19.79 3.14
CA THR A 162 -25.18 19.64 4.59
C THR A 162 -26.50 18.96 5.02
N ASP A 163 -27.55 18.91 4.19
CA ASP A 163 -28.81 18.22 4.53
C ASP A 163 -29.07 16.92 3.73
N VAL A 164 -28.03 16.25 3.23
CA VAL A 164 -28.12 14.84 2.81
C VAL A 164 -27.51 13.98 3.89
N ALA A 165 -28.32 13.12 4.53
CA ALA A 165 -27.88 12.31 5.66
C ALA A 165 -26.76 11.33 5.31
N PHE A 166 -25.77 11.26 6.19
CA PHE A 166 -24.91 10.07 6.29
C PHE A 166 -25.75 8.90 6.80
N THR A 167 -25.87 7.85 6.00
CA THR A 167 -26.81 6.74 6.24
C THR A 167 -26.06 5.44 6.45
N THR A 168 -26.32 4.76 7.56
CA THR A 168 -25.66 3.50 7.94
C THR A 168 -26.67 2.48 8.43
N ARG A 169 -26.34 1.19 8.36
CA ARG A 169 -27.14 0.13 9.00
C ARG A 169 -26.38 -0.51 10.15
N TRP A 170 -27.11 -0.75 11.22
CA TRP A 170 -26.60 -1.28 12.47
C TRP A 170 -27.43 -2.49 12.89
N LYS A 171 -26.76 -3.57 13.29
CA LYS A 171 -27.36 -4.77 13.85
C LYS A 171 -27.04 -4.84 15.34
N THR A 172 -28.01 -4.47 16.18
CA THR A 172 -27.79 -4.17 17.60
C THR A 172 -27.42 -5.40 18.43
N ASP A 173 -27.90 -6.57 18.01
CA ASP A 173 -27.68 -7.87 18.63
C ASP A 173 -26.31 -8.47 18.31
N ASN A 174 -25.48 -7.83 17.46
CA ASN A 174 -24.11 -8.27 17.24
C ASN A 174 -23.25 -8.04 18.51
N THR A 175 -22.64 -9.13 18.99
CA THR A 175 -21.76 -9.13 20.17
C THR A 175 -20.30 -8.84 19.81
N GLY A 176 -19.54 -8.26 20.75
CA GLY A 176 -18.14 -7.90 20.59
C GLY A 176 -17.49 -7.59 21.94
N SER A 177 -16.17 -7.37 21.98
CA SER A 177 -15.40 -7.33 23.24
C SER A 177 -15.78 -6.18 24.18
N VAL A 178 -16.27 -5.04 23.65
CA VAL A 178 -16.70 -3.86 24.44
C VAL A 178 -17.86 -3.17 23.72
N ASN A 179 -19.04 -3.80 23.73
CA ASN A 179 -20.26 -3.26 23.13
C ASN A 179 -21.24 -2.73 24.19
N THR A 180 -22.12 -1.81 23.79
CA THR A 180 -23.34 -1.50 24.55
C THR A 180 -24.28 -2.71 24.57
N GLY A 181 -25.39 -2.64 25.33
CA GLY A 181 -26.38 -3.72 25.40
C GLY A 181 -26.88 -4.22 24.03
N PRO A 182 -27.48 -5.42 23.96
CA PRO A 182 -27.89 -6.06 22.70
C PRO A 182 -28.98 -5.30 21.92
N ASN A 183 -29.65 -4.34 22.56
CA ASN A 183 -30.61 -3.42 21.96
C ASN A 183 -30.12 -1.97 22.02
N GLN A 184 -28.80 -1.75 22.06
CA GLN A 184 -28.22 -0.41 22.13
C GLN A 184 -27.23 -0.17 21.00
N VAL A 185 -27.10 1.10 20.60
CA VAL A 185 -26.05 1.58 19.70
C VAL A 185 -25.45 2.86 20.29
N LYS A 186 -24.13 2.94 20.31
CA LYS A 186 -23.37 4.14 20.62
C LYS A 186 -22.84 4.78 19.35
N ILE A 187 -23.10 6.07 19.17
CA ILE A 187 -22.38 6.90 18.20
C ILE A 187 -21.22 7.58 18.92
N GLY A 188 -20.01 7.25 18.47
CA GLY A 188 -18.75 7.69 19.07
C GLY A 188 -18.37 9.12 18.71
N PHE A 189 -17.61 9.75 19.59
CA PHE A 189 -17.11 11.11 19.49
C PHE A 189 -15.59 11.13 19.65
N ASN A 190 -14.89 11.85 18.77
CA ASN A 190 -13.46 12.11 18.92
C ASN A 190 -13.26 13.34 19.85
N PRO A 191 -12.54 13.20 20.99
CA PRO A 191 -12.32 14.29 21.94
C PRO A 191 -11.36 15.38 21.48
N ASN A 192 -10.86 15.34 20.24
CA ASN A 192 -10.03 16.41 19.68
C ASN A 192 -10.79 17.77 19.72
N PRO A 193 -10.28 18.79 20.43
CA PRO A 193 -10.96 20.08 20.57
C PRO A 193 -11.08 20.88 19.26
N GLN A 194 -10.35 20.49 18.20
CA GLN A 194 -10.49 21.09 16.87
C GLN A 194 -11.72 20.58 16.11
N LEU A 195 -12.40 19.56 16.62
CA LEU A 195 -13.61 18.99 16.02
C LEU A 195 -14.83 19.45 16.80
N SER A 196 -15.65 20.29 16.18
CA SER A 196 -16.94 20.70 16.73
C SER A 196 -18.04 19.79 16.21
N TYR A 197 -18.89 19.29 17.11
CA TYR A 197 -20.03 18.44 16.79
C TYR A 197 -21.32 19.19 17.12
N ASN A 198 -22.24 19.20 16.17
CA ASN A 198 -23.60 19.73 16.33
C ASN A 198 -24.50 19.10 15.25
N TYR A 199 -24.95 17.87 15.52
CA TYR A 199 -25.64 17.06 14.52
C TYR A 199 -26.97 16.54 15.04
N ASN A 200 -27.85 16.24 14.09
CA ASN A 200 -29.12 15.58 14.35
C ASN A 200 -29.00 14.11 13.92
N ILE A 201 -29.67 13.22 14.66
CA ILE A 201 -29.65 11.78 14.41
C ILE A 201 -31.08 11.25 14.41
N SER A 202 -31.41 10.46 13.39
CA SER A 202 -32.58 9.59 13.35
C SER A 202 -32.13 8.15 13.54
N TRP A 203 -32.72 7.46 14.50
CA TRP A 203 -32.30 6.11 14.91
C TRP A 203 -32.96 4.99 14.09
N GLY A 204 -33.90 5.32 13.20
CA GLY A 204 -34.59 4.35 12.35
C GLY A 204 -35.72 3.58 13.05
N ASP A 205 -36.04 3.91 14.31
CA ASP A 205 -37.17 3.38 15.07
C ASP A 205 -38.28 4.44 15.32
N GLY A 206 -38.19 5.58 14.61
CA GLY A 206 -39.08 6.72 14.77
C GLY A 206 -38.63 7.74 15.83
N THR A 207 -37.55 7.45 16.58
CA THR A 207 -36.97 8.39 17.53
C THR A 207 -35.82 9.19 16.91
N THR A 208 -35.62 10.41 17.41
CA THR A 208 -34.56 11.32 16.96
C THR A 208 -33.89 12.04 18.14
N ASN A 209 -32.68 12.54 17.92
CA ASN A 209 -32.06 13.54 18.78
C ASN A 209 -31.53 14.70 17.94
N GLU A 210 -31.65 15.91 18.46
CA GLU A 210 -31.17 17.13 17.81
C GLU A 210 -30.03 17.77 18.60
N GLY A 211 -29.14 18.48 17.90
CA GLY A 211 -28.07 19.25 18.53
C GLY A 211 -27.10 18.40 19.36
N VAL A 212 -26.79 17.18 18.91
CA VAL A 212 -25.87 16.28 19.60
C VAL A 212 -24.44 16.78 19.44
N GLN A 213 -23.71 16.87 20.56
CA GLN A 213 -22.34 17.44 20.61
C GLN A 213 -21.30 16.51 21.24
N ARG A 214 -21.71 15.31 21.66
CA ARG A 214 -20.86 14.35 22.38
C ARG A 214 -21.30 12.91 22.08
N ASN A 215 -20.64 11.93 22.70
CA ASN A 215 -21.08 10.54 22.68
C ASN A 215 -22.58 10.42 23.03
N ILE A 216 -23.33 9.65 22.26
CA ILE A 216 -24.74 9.35 22.51
C ILE A 216 -24.96 7.84 22.41
N VAL A 217 -25.79 7.30 23.30
CA VAL A 217 -26.23 5.91 23.30
C VAL A 217 -27.74 5.91 23.15
N HIS A 218 -28.24 5.16 22.19
CA HIS A 218 -29.66 4.91 22.03
C HIS A 218 -30.01 3.50 22.46
N THR A 219 -31.22 3.33 23.01
CA THR A 219 -31.75 2.04 23.44
C THR A 219 -33.06 1.77 22.70
N TYR A 220 -33.06 0.74 21.86
CA TYR A 220 -34.20 0.27 21.11
C TYR A 220 -35.10 -0.62 21.99
N GLU A 221 -36.41 -0.62 21.76
CA GLU A 221 -37.34 -1.50 22.49
C GLU A 221 -37.03 -3.00 22.25
N VAL A 222 -36.65 -3.33 21.02
CA VAL A 222 -36.32 -4.69 20.58
C VAL A 222 -34.93 -4.66 19.94
N ALA A 223 -34.12 -5.70 20.13
CA ALA A 223 -32.88 -5.82 19.38
C ALA A 223 -33.16 -6.14 17.91
N GLY A 224 -32.41 -5.56 16.98
CA GLY A 224 -32.70 -5.71 15.57
C GLY A 224 -31.72 -5.00 14.64
N THR A 225 -32.12 -4.85 13.38
CA THR A 225 -31.36 -4.08 12.40
C THR A 225 -32.05 -2.74 12.15
N TYR A 226 -31.31 -1.66 12.31
CA TYR A 226 -31.80 -0.29 12.19
C TYR A 226 -30.99 0.50 11.18
N THR A 227 -31.65 1.43 10.49
CA THR A 227 -31.01 2.40 9.61
C THR A 227 -30.88 3.71 10.37
N ILE A 228 -29.63 4.14 10.59
CA ILE A 228 -29.31 5.37 11.29
C ILE A 228 -28.93 6.44 10.25
N GLU A 229 -29.55 7.62 10.38
CA GLU A 229 -29.29 8.79 9.54
C GLU A 229 -28.74 9.94 10.39
N ILE A 230 -27.60 10.51 10.00
CA ILE A 230 -26.96 11.63 10.68
C ILE A 230 -26.88 12.84 9.73
N ARG A 231 -27.28 14.02 10.23
CA ARG A 231 -27.31 15.31 9.49
C ARG A 231 -26.66 16.42 10.32
N GLY A 232 -26.14 17.46 9.67
CA GLY A 232 -25.49 18.58 10.35
C GLY A 232 -23.99 18.37 10.59
N ASP A 233 -23.44 19.03 11.62
CA ASP A 233 -22.00 19.07 11.88
C ASP A 233 -21.54 17.79 12.60
N PHE A 234 -21.22 16.76 11.81
CA PHE A 234 -20.63 15.51 12.29
C PHE A 234 -19.27 15.30 11.61
N PRO A 235 -18.19 15.90 12.14
CA PRO A 235 -16.93 16.06 11.41
C PRO A 235 -16.14 14.76 11.19
N GLN A 236 -16.46 13.68 11.92
CA GLN A 236 -15.75 12.41 11.87
C GLN A 236 -16.56 11.29 12.56
N PRO A 237 -16.74 10.10 11.93
CA PRO A 237 -17.12 8.89 12.64
C PRO A 237 -15.94 8.39 13.46
N PHE A 238 -16.16 7.94 14.71
CA PHE A 238 -15.04 7.56 15.59
C PHE A 238 -15.31 6.27 16.36
N PHE A 239 -14.51 5.24 16.10
CA PHE A 239 -14.59 3.91 16.75
C PHE A 239 -13.38 3.61 17.65
N GLY A 240 -12.57 4.62 17.97
CA GLY A 240 -11.49 4.49 18.95
C GLY A 240 -11.95 4.72 20.39
N ASN A 241 -11.05 4.49 21.35
CA ASN A 241 -11.33 4.68 22.78
C ASN A 241 -11.10 6.13 23.28
N GLY A 242 -10.88 7.10 22.39
CA GLY A 242 -10.56 8.49 22.75
C GLY A 242 -9.15 8.71 23.34
N SER A 243 -8.38 7.64 23.55
CA SER A 243 -6.97 7.71 23.94
C SER A 243 -6.09 7.91 22.71
N ILE A 244 -5.21 8.91 22.80
CA ILE A 244 -4.14 9.18 21.84
C ILE A 244 -2.82 8.48 22.23
N ASP A 245 -2.79 7.75 23.34
CA ASP A 245 -1.61 7.07 23.84
C ASP A 245 -1.43 5.70 23.14
N PRO A 246 -0.36 5.50 22.35
CA PRO A 246 -0.09 4.22 21.69
C PRO A 246 0.30 3.10 22.66
N SER A 247 0.57 3.39 23.95
CA SER A 247 0.84 2.40 25.00
C SER A 247 -0.40 1.93 25.76
N ASP A 248 -1.56 2.55 25.50
CA ASP A 248 -2.82 2.20 26.14
C ASP A 248 -3.40 0.89 25.54
N PRO A 249 -3.48 -0.22 26.30
CA PRO A 249 -4.03 -1.47 25.80
C PRO A 249 -5.53 -1.38 25.46
N SER A 250 -6.23 -0.35 25.95
CA SER A 250 -7.61 -0.05 25.58
C SER A 250 -7.74 0.73 24.26
N ALA A 251 -6.63 1.14 23.61
CA ALA A 251 -6.63 1.81 22.29
C ALA A 251 -7.28 0.97 21.17
N ASN A 252 -7.52 -0.32 21.43
CA ASN A 252 -8.26 -1.25 20.56
C ASN A 252 -9.69 -1.55 21.06
N ALA A 253 -10.24 -0.79 22.00
CA ALA A 253 -11.62 -0.96 22.46
C ALA A 253 -12.60 -0.44 21.40
N ASN A 254 -13.35 -1.37 20.80
CA ASN A 254 -14.21 -1.17 19.65
C ASN A 254 -15.66 -0.97 20.06
N TYR A 255 -16.03 0.24 20.48
CA TYR A 255 -17.42 0.50 20.87
C TYR A 255 -18.37 0.23 19.71
N ASP A 256 -19.16 -0.83 19.82
CA ASP A 256 -20.20 -1.22 18.86
C ASP A 256 -19.72 -1.38 17.40
N ALA A 257 -18.41 -1.51 17.15
CA ALA A 257 -17.86 -1.61 15.78
C ALA A 257 -18.44 -2.82 15.02
N SER A 258 -18.62 -3.95 15.70
CA SER A 258 -19.26 -5.13 15.13
C SER A 258 -20.76 -4.97 14.87
N LYS A 259 -21.41 -3.96 15.46
CA LYS A 259 -22.82 -3.65 15.21
C LYS A 259 -23.01 -2.86 13.93
N LEU A 260 -22.03 -2.06 13.48
CA LEU A 260 -22.10 -1.42 12.16
C LEU A 260 -21.90 -2.48 11.06
N ILE A 261 -22.90 -2.64 10.21
CA ILE A 261 -22.89 -3.68 9.15
C ILE A 261 -22.80 -3.10 7.74
N SER A 262 -23.22 -1.85 7.51
CA SER A 262 -23.04 -1.22 6.20
C SER A 262 -23.06 0.30 6.23
N ILE A 263 -22.34 0.90 5.28
CA ILE A 263 -22.52 2.30 4.87
C ILE A 263 -23.42 2.27 3.64
N GLU A 264 -24.60 2.88 3.76
CA GLU A 264 -25.58 2.95 2.67
C GLU A 264 -25.41 4.21 1.86
N ARG A 265 -25.04 5.34 2.49
CA ARG A 265 -24.78 6.63 1.83
C ARG A 265 -23.80 7.47 2.64
N TRP A 266 -22.85 8.12 1.98
CA TRP A 266 -21.92 9.06 2.62
C TRP A 266 -22.58 10.39 2.98
N GLY A 267 -23.61 10.79 2.23
CA GLY A 267 -24.31 12.06 2.43
C GLY A 267 -23.45 13.26 2.04
N GLY A 268 -23.91 14.46 2.37
CA GLY A 268 -23.19 15.69 2.00
C GLY A 268 -22.45 16.35 3.17
N ILE A 269 -22.14 15.57 4.21
CA ILE A 269 -21.25 15.96 5.29
C ILE A 269 -19.86 16.26 4.71
N LYS A 270 -19.32 17.44 5.06
CA LYS A 270 -17.94 17.82 4.76
C LYS A 270 -17.03 17.33 5.89
N TRP A 271 -16.37 16.20 5.66
CA TRP A 271 -15.59 15.52 6.68
C TRP A 271 -14.31 16.29 7.01
N LYS A 272 -13.99 16.41 8.31
CA LYS A 272 -12.76 17.06 8.80
C LYS A 272 -11.64 16.03 9.05
N SER A 273 -12.00 14.80 9.41
CA SER A 273 -11.05 13.70 9.61
C SER A 273 -11.73 12.36 9.35
N MET A 274 -10.94 11.36 8.95
CA MET A 274 -11.35 9.95 8.87
C MET A 274 -10.47 9.04 9.73
N SER A 275 -9.67 9.63 10.64
CA SER A 275 -8.81 8.84 11.53
C SER A 275 -9.65 7.88 12.38
N ARG A 276 -9.35 6.58 12.37
CA ARG A 276 -10.10 5.54 13.10
C ARG A 276 -11.60 5.53 12.79
N ALA A 277 -12.02 6.14 11.68
CA ALA A 277 -13.41 6.06 11.23
C ALA A 277 -13.62 4.67 10.66
N PHE A 278 -14.46 3.85 11.31
CA PHE A 278 -14.69 2.43 10.99
C PHE A 278 -13.63 1.43 11.48
N LEU A 279 -12.80 1.84 12.45
CA LEU A 279 -11.85 0.95 13.12
C LEU A 279 -12.57 -0.30 13.66
N ASN A 280 -12.04 -1.46 13.27
CA ASN A 280 -12.47 -2.81 13.61
C ASN A 280 -13.95 -3.11 13.35
N CYS A 281 -14.58 -2.39 12.42
CA CYS A 281 -15.92 -2.70 11.93
C CYS A 281 -15.85 -3.95 11.03
N ASN A 282 -15.63 -5.11 11.64
CA ASN A 282 -15.38 -6.39 10.97
C ASN A 282 -16.56 -6.90 10.12
N ASN A 283 -17.77 -6.42 10.41
CA ASN A 283 -18.99 -6.72 9.65
C ASN A 283 -19.32 -5.66 8.58
N LEU A 284 -18.44 -4.66 8.38
CA LEU A 284 -18.70 -3.53 7.50
C LEU A 284 -18.69 -3.91 6.03
N GLN A 285 -19.85 -3.82 5.39
CA GLN A 285 -20.01 -3.80 3.94
C GLN A 285 -20.09 -2.35 3.46
N GLY A 286 -19.73 -2.11 2.20
CA GLY A 286 -19.94 -0.79 1.61
C GLY A 286 -20.91 -0.88 0.45
N ASN A 287 -22.11 -0.38 0.68
CA ASN A 287 -23.23 -0.34 -0.27
C ASN A 287 -23.38 1.05 -0.91
N ALA A 288 -22.71 2.06 -0.35
CA ALA A 288 -22.85 3.42 -0.78
C ALA A 288 -22.48 3.62 -2.26
N THR A 289 -23.39 4.28 -2.98
CA THR A 289 -23.21 4.62 -4.39
C THR A 289 -22.60 6.01 -4.55
N ASP A 290 -22.70 6.88 -3.53
CA ASP A 290 -22.12 8.21 -3.46
C ASP A 290 -20.67 8.19 -2.91
N ALA A 291 -20.00 9.35 -2.95
CA ALA A 291 -18.63 9.51 -2.48
C ALA A 291 -18.58 10.56 -1.36
N PRO A 292 -17.74 10.37 -0.32
CA PRO A 292 -17.61 11.34 0.75
C PRO A 292 -16.92 12.63 0.27
N ASN A 293 -17.33 13.77 0.82
CA ASN A 293 -16.59 15.02 0.64
C ASN A 293 -15.38 15.06 1.58
N LEU A 294 -14.22 14.70 1.04
CA LEU A 294 -12.94 14.58 1.75
C LEU A 294 -12.04 15.82 1.63
N SER A 295 -12.56 16.94 1.09
CA SER A 295 -11.76 18.11 0.73
C SER A 295 -11.02 18.78 1.90
N GLU A 296 -11.42 18.49 3.14
CA GLU A 296 -10.78 18.98 4.37
C GLU A 296 -10.09 17.88 5.18
N VAL A 297 -10.13 16.63 4.70
CA VAL A 297 -9.51 15.50 5.40
C VAL A 297 -8.02 15.46 5.11
N THR A 298 -7.22 15.55 6.16
CA THR A 298 -5.76 15.36 6.11
C THR A 298 -5.32 14.02 6.71
N ASP A 299 -6.15 13.41 7.55
CA ASP A 299 -5.84 12.18 8.29
C ASP A 299 -6.90 11.10 8.03
N MET A 300 -6.48 10.00 7.40
CA MET A 300 -7.25 8.77 7.17
C MET A 300 -6.66 7.57 7.92
N SER A 301 -5.81 7.81 8.91
CA SER A 301 -5.12 6.77 9.65
C SER A 301 -6.09 5.78 10.27
N SER A 302 -5.86 4.48 10.11
CA SER A 302 -6.69 3.40 10.68
C SER A 302 -8.19 3.43 10.32
N MET A 303 -8.60 4.11 9.24
CA MET A 303 -10.03 4.18 8.84
C MET A 303 -10.65 2.77 8.74
N PHE A 304 -10.18 1.93 7.82
CA PHE A 304 -10.69 0.57 7.63
C PHE A 304 -9.84 -0.49 8.34
N ARG A 305 -9.06 -0.12 9.37
CA ARG A 305 -8.25 -1.10 10.10
C ARG A 305 -9.16 -2.14 10.74
N GLY A 306 -8.96 -3.43 10.45
CA GLY A 306 -9.76 -4.55 10.97
C GLY A 306 -11.15 -4.69 10.35
N ALA A 307 -11.50 -3.91 9.32
CA ALA A 307 -12.72 -4.08 8.55
C ALA A 307 -12.57 -5.27 7.58
N SER A 308 -12.50 -6.48 8.12
CA SER A 308 -12.03 -7.68 7.42
C SER A 308 -12.79 -8.03 6.14
N ILE A 309 -14.08 -7.68 6.04
CA ILE A 309 -14.92 -7.96 4.87
C ILE A 309 -15.13 -6.75 3.95
N PHE A 310 -14.57 -5.58 4.31
CA PHE A 310 -14.78 -4.35 3.55
C PHE A 310 -14.07 -4.43 2.19
N ASN A 311 -14.83 -4.22 1.11
CA ASN A 311 -14.31 -4.29 -0.25
C ASN A 311 -15.09 -3.36 -1.22
N GLN A 312 -15.58 -2.22 -0.74
CA GLN A 312 -16.34 -1.27 -1.56
C GLN A 312 -15.44 -0.55 -2.55
N ASN A 313 -15.93 -0.31 -3.77
CA ASN A 313 -15.23 0.52 -4.73
C ASN A 313 -15.11 1.96 -4.20
N ILE A 314 -13.87 2.37 -3.93
CA ILE A 314 -13.49 3.70 -3.45
C ILE A 314 -12.52 4.43 -4.41
N GLY A 315 -12.37 3.92 -5.64
CA GLY A 315 -11.42 4.46 -6.61
C GLY A 315 -11.70 5.91 -7.00
N GLY A 316 -12.98 6.33 -6.94
CA GLY A 316 -13.41 7.69 -7.25
C GLY A 316 -13.22 8.71 -6.13
N TRP A 317 -12.68 8.33 -4.97
CA TRP A 317 -12.50 9.25 -3.85
C TRP A 317 -11.40 10.29 -4.12
N ASN A 318 -11.67 11.54 -3.75
CA ASN A 318 -10.67 12.59 -3.80
C ASN A 318 -9.85 12.61 -2.50
N VAL A 319 -8.62 12.09 -2.54
CA VAL A 319 -7.70 12.01 -1.40
C VAL A 319 -6.54 13.02 -1.46
N SER A 320 -6.63 14.06 -2.31
CA SER A 320 -5.49 14.94 -2.61
C SER A 320 -4.97 15.77 -1.42
N SER A 321 -5.80 16.00 -0.40
CA SER A 321 -5.45 16.72 0.83
C SER A 321 -4.86 15.82 1.92
N VAL A 322 -4.92 14.50 1.76
CA VAL A 322 -4.54 13.54 2.80
C VAL A 322 -3.02 13.49 2.94
N THR A 323 -2.54 13.63 4.19
CA THR A 323 -1.13 13.56 4.55
C THR A 323 -0.79 12.27 5.32
N ASP A 324 -1.74 11.66 6.03
CA ASP A 324 -1.55 10.41 6.77
C ASP A 324 -2.56 9.32 6.34
N MET A 325 -2.03 8.19 5.85
CA MET A 325 -2.79 6.98 5.49
C MET A 325 -2.34 5.75 6.28
N SER A 326 -1.65 5.96 7.40
CA SER A 326 -1.10 4.86 8.20
C SER A 326 -2.19 3.91 8.68
N PHE A 327 -1.96 2.60 8.58
CA PHE A 327 -2.90 1.55 8.95
C PHE A 327 -4.27 1.58 8.25
N MET A 328 -4.49 2.39 7.21
CA MET A 328 -5.83 2.63 6.63
C MET A 328 -6.59 1.36 6.28
N PHE A 329 -5.93 0.33 5.73
CA PHE A 329 -6.52 -0.97 5.40
C PHE A 329 -5.89 -2.12 6.19
N SER A 330 -5.26 -1.83 7.34
CA SER A 330 -4.58 -2.87 8.12
C SER A 330 -5.58 -3.92 8.60
N GLY A 331 -5.46 -5.19 8.21
CA GLY A 331 -6.39 -6.26 8.56
C GLY A 331 -7.72 -6.23 7.79
N ALA A 332 -7.87 -5.36 6.78
CA ALA A 332 -8.97 -5.41 5.83
C ALA A 332 -8.71 -6.52 4.80
N SER A 333 -8.78 -7.78 5.25
CA SER A 333 -8.29 -8.94 4.51
C SER A 333 -8.97 -9.16 3.15
N ALA A 334 -10.24 -8.76 3.00
CA ALA A 334 -10.98 -8.85 1.73
C ALA A 334 -10.74 -7.68 0.77
N PHE A 335 -10.08 -6.59 1.21
CA PHE A 335 -9.96 -5.38 0.40
C PHE A 335 -9.05 -5.59 -0.81
N ASN A 336 -9.60 -5.37 -2.02
CA ASN A 336 -8.88 -5.52 -3.28
C ASN A 336 -9.46 -4.61 -4.38
N GLN A 337 -9.80 -3.35 -4.04
CA GLN A 337 -10.42 -2.40 -4.99
C GLN A 337 -9.40 -1.47 -5.64
N ASN A 338 -9.67 -1.07 -6.88
CA ASN A 338 -8.77 -0.21 -7.65
C ASN A 338 -8.68 1.18 -7.03
N ILE A 339 -7.47 1.56 -6.62
CA ILE A 339 -7.10 2.87 -6.05
C ILE A 339 -5.94 3.53 -6.80
N GLY A 340 -5.59 3.03 -7.99
CA GLY A 340 -4.48 3.55 -8.79
C GLY A 340 -4.64 5.03 -9.16
N ASP A 341 -5.88 5.50 -9.32
CA ASP A 341 -6.14 6.88 -9.74
C ASP A 341 -6.00 7.91 -8.61
N TRP A 342 -5.92 7.47 -7.35
CA TRP A 342 -5.77 8.35 -6.20
C TRP A 342 -4.58 9.31 -6.30
N SER A 343 -4.77 10.53 -5.82
CA SER A 343 -3.71 11.54 -5.74
C SER A 343 -3.04 11.54 -4.38
N VAL A 344 -2.05 10.66 -4.19
CA VAL A 344 -1.32 10.49 -2.91
C VAL A 344 -0.13 11.43 -2.73
N SER A 345 0.00 12.49 -3.55
CA SER A 345 1.16 13.41 -3.59
C SER A 345 1.44 14.15 -2.29
N SER A 346 0.42 14.33 -1.45
CA SER A 346 0.51 15.02 -0.15
C SER A 346 0.83 14.06 1.00
N VAL A 347 0.77 12.75 0.76
CA VAL A 347 0.94 11.73 1.80
C VAL A 347 2.41 11.66 2.22
N THR A 348 2.65 11.74 3.53
CA THR A 348 3.98 11.63 4.14
C THR A 348 4.14 10.33 4.93
N ASN A 349 3.04 9.71 5.35
CA ASN A 349 3.01 8.48 6.15
C ASN A 349 2.07 7.42 5.52
N MET A 350 2.64 6.30 5.10
CA MET A 350 1.93 5.11 4.58
C MET A 350 2.21 3.86 5.42
N SER A 351 2.71 4.04 6.65
CA SER A 351 3.09 2.90 7.50
C SER A 351 1.90 1.96 7.73
N SER A 352 2.12 0.66 7.50
CA SER A 352 1.14 -0.41 7.69
C SER A 352 -0.18 -0.24 6.91
N MET A 353 -0.21 0.56 5.84
CA MET A 353 -1.43 0.86 5.09
C MET A 353 -2.18 -0.40 4.63
N PHE A 354 -1.47 -1.43 4.13
CA PHE A 354 -2.02 -2.72 3.69
C PHE A 354 -1.55 -3.90 4.55
N ASN A 355 -1.13 -3.65 5.80
CA ASN A 355 -0.70 -4.73 6.70
C ASN A 355 -1.84 -5.75 6.88
N GLU A 356 -1.64 -7.03 6.57
CA GLU A 356 -2.64 -8.10 6.63
C GLU A 356 -3.86 -7.91 5.69
N ALA A 357 -3.77 -7.01 4.70
CA ALA A 357 -4.73 -6.94 3.59
C ALA A 357 -4.44 -8.06 2.57
N SER A 358 -4.67 -9.31 2.97
CA SER A 358 -4.15 -10.51 2.29
C SER A 358 -4.64 -10.68 0.84
N ALA A 359 -5.81 -10.15 0.47
CA ALA A 359 -6.33 -10.18 -0.89
C ALA A 359 -5.84 -9.04 -1.79
N PHE A 360 -5.20 -8.00 -1.25
CA PHE A 360 -4.86 -6.79 -2.00
C PHE A 360 -3.77 -7.07 -3.04
N ASN A 361 -4.10 -6.87 -4.32
CA ASN A 361 -3.18 -7.01 -5.45
C ASN A 361 -3.53 -6.08 -6.61
N GLN A 362 -4.04 -4.87 -6.32
CA GLN A 362 -4.46 -3.91 -7.35
C GLN A 362 -3.30 -3.06 -7.84
N ASN A 363 -3.33 -2.72 -9.14
CA ASN A 363 -2.28 -1.95 -9.78
C ASN A 363 -2.20 -0.52 -9.21
N ILE A 364 -1.07 -0.22 -8.59
CA ILE A 364 -0.71 1.09 -8.01
C ILE A 364 0.56 1.68 -8.64
N SER A 365 0.92 1.22 -9.84
CA SER A 365 2.09 1.73 -10.59
C SER A 365 1.96 3.22 -10.96
N THR A 366 0.73 3.72 -11.11
CA THR A 366 0.38 5.13 -11.35
C THR A 366 0.82 6.06 -10.21
N TRP A 367 1.16 5.51 -9.04
CA TRP A 367 1.68 6.26 -7.91
C TRP A 367 3.17 6.61 -8.02
N ALA A 368 3.84 6.17 -9.10
CA ALA A 368 5.26 6.37 -9.36
C ALA A 368 5.85 7.72 -8.92
N LYS A 369 5.20 8.83 -9.31
CA LYS A 369 5.60 10.21 -8.93
C LYS A 369 4.83 10.79 -7.75
N LYS A 370 3.80 10.10 -7.28
CA LYS A 370 2.89 10.55 -6.22
C LYS A 370 3.39 10.15 -4.82
N VAL A 371 4.33 9.21 -4.70
CA VAL A 371 4.90 8.79 -3.40
C VAL A 371 6.18 9.55 -2.99
N SER A 372 6.59 10.57 -3.74
CA SER A 372 7.86 11.30 -3.51
C SER A 372 7.93 12.05 -2.17
N SER A 373 6.79 12.33 -1.55
CA SER A 373 6.68 13.01 -0.25
C SER A 373 6.67 12.04 0.93
N VAL A 374 6.55 10.73 0.67
CA VAL A 374 6.44 9.72 1.72
C VAL A 374 7.79 9.54 2.42
N THR A 375 7.77 9.60 3.75
CA THR A 375 8.97 9.43 4.59
C THR A 375 8.93 8.13 5.40
N ASN A 376 7.75 7.54 5.59
CA ASN A 376 7.55 6.32 6.36
C ASN A 376 6.69 5.30 5.59
N MET A 377 7.29 4.15 5.25
CA MET A 377 6.63 2.99 4.62
C MET A 377 6.73 1.73 5.48
N PHE A 378 7.00 1.89 6.79
CA PHE A 378 7.14 0.76 7.71
C PHE A 378 5.93 -0.18 7.63
N GLY A 379 6.14 -1.45 7.32
CA GLY A 379 5.08 -2.46 7.28
C GLY A 379 4.01 -2.26 6.21
N MET A 380 4.21 -1.40 5.20
CA MET A 380 3.15 -1.01 4.25
C MET A 380 2.43 -2.22 3.61
N PHE A 381 3.16 -3.27 3.22
CA PHE A 381 2.63 -4.51 2.64
C PHE A 381 2.90 -5.75 3.53
N ARG A 382 3.08 -5.55 4.84
CA ARG A 382 3.31 -6.66 5.78
C ARG A 382 2.15 -7.66 5.71
N ASN A 383 2.42 -8.94 5.50
CA ASN A 383 1.44 -10.03 5.35
C ASN A 383 0.39 -9.77 4.25
N ALA A 384 0.64 -8.87 3.28
CA ALA A 384 -0.18 -8.71 2.08
C ALA A 384 0.17 -9.84 1.10
N SER A 385 -0.21 -11.07 1.45
CA SER A 385 0.30 -12.31 0.85
C SER A 385 0.01 -12.48 -0.64
N ALA A 386 -0.95 -11.76 -1.22
CA ALA A 386 -1.25 -11.78 -2.65
C ALA A 386 -0.58 -10.65 -3.45
N PHE A 387 0.03 -9.67 -2.78
CA PHE A 387 0.55 -8.48 -3.44
C PHE A 387 1.77 -8.80 -4.30
N ASN A 388 1.70 -8.47 -5.59
CA ASN A 388 2.80 -8.63 -6.54
C ASN A 388 2.69 -7.65 -7.73
N GLN A 389 2.27 -6.41 -7.48
CA GLN A 389 2.10 -5.40 -8.53
C GLN A 389 3.35 -4.56 -8.76
N ASP A 390 3.59 -4.17 -10.01
CA ASP A 390 4.75 -3.37 -10.40
C ASP A 390 4.78 -2.01 -9.68
N ILE A 391 5.81 -1.84 -8.84
CA ILE A 391 6.14 -0.61 -8.11
C ILE A 391 7.57 -0.13 -8.44
N SER A 392 8.17 -0.66 -9.52
CA SER A 392 9.55 -0.37 -9.94
C SER A 392 9.82 1.13 -10.14
N LYS A 393 8.79 1.87 -10.55
CA LYS A 393 8.87 3.32 -10.87
C LYS A 393 8.57 4.24 -9.70
N TRP A 394 8.34 3.71 -8.50
CA TRP A 394 8.10 4.53 -7.32
C TRP A 394 9.31 5.38 -6.94
N ASN A 395 9.10 6.68 -6.76
CA ASN A 395 10.10 7.57 -6.21
C ASN A 395 10.12 7.49 -4.68
N VAL A 396 10.98 6.63 -4.14
CA VAL A 396 11.14 6.41 -2.69
C VAL A 396 12.30 7.18 -2.06
N ALA A 397 12.88 8.17 -2.77
CA ALA A 397 14.09 8.87 -2.33
C ALA A 397 13.96 9.60 -0.99
N SER A 398 12.74 9.96 -0.58
CA SER A 398 12.46 10.64 0.69
C SER A 398 12.19 9.68 1.87
N VAL A 399 12.08 8.38 1.59
CA VAL A 399 11.72 7.39 2.61
C VAL A 399 12.90 7.15 3.55
N LYS A 400 12.64 7.21 4.86
CA LYS A 400 13.62 6.97 5.92
C LYS A 400 13.45 5.61 6.60
N ASN A 401 12.21 5.13 6.67
CA ASN A 401 11.88 3.86 7.32
C ASN A 401 11.14 2.91 6.35
N MET A 402 11.79 1.78 6.03
CA MET A 402 11.26 0.69 5.21
C MET A 402 11.19 -0.63 5.99
N GLY A 403 11.32 -0.59 7.32
CA GLY A 403 11.26 -1.79 8.14
C GLY A 403 9.96 -2.55 7.91
N SER A 404 10.05 -3.88 7.82
CA SER A 404 8.92 -4.80 7.61
C SER A 404 8.07 -4.53 6.35
N MET A 405 8.51 -3.70 5.39
CA MET A 405 7.69 -3.26 4.26
C MET A 405 7.05 -4.43 3.49
N PHE A 406 7.79 -5.53 3.29
CA PHE A 406 7.33 -6.76 2.63
C PHE A 406 7.41 -7.99 3.54
N PHE A 407 7.42 -7.82 4.87
CA PHE A 407 7.40 -8.95 5.81
C PHE A 407 6.20 -9.85 5.49
N GLY A 408 6.40 -11.14 5.23
CA GLY A 408 5.33 -12.10 4.93
C GLY A 408 4.56 -11.85 3.63
N ALA A 409 5.01 -10.94 2.76
CA ALA A 409 4.45 -10.74 1.42
C ALA A 409 4.96 -11.85 0.48
N SER A 410 4.53 -13.08 0.73
CA SER A 410 5.13 -14.30 0.19
C SER A 410 5.17 -14.40 -1.34
N THR A 411 4.26 -13.74 -2.05
CA THR A 411 4.23 -13.71 -3.52
C THR A 411 5.04 -12.58 -4.15
N PHE A 412 5.49 -11.61 -3.37
CA PHE A 412 6.11 -10.38 -3.91
C PHE A 412 7.47 -10.68 -4.54
N ASN A 413 7.62 -10.35 -5.83
CA ASN A 413 8.86 -10.55 -6.58
C ASN A 413 9.03 -9.52 -7.72
N GLN A 414 8.66 -8.26 -7.47
CA GLN A 414 8.74 -7.20 -8.49
C GLN A 414 10.09 -6.47 -8.46
N ASP A 415 10.59 -6.07 -9.63
CA ASP A 415 11.87 -5.39 -9.78
C ASP A 415 11.86 -4.03 -9.09
N ILE A 416 12.52 -3.95 -7.94
CA ILE A 416 12.72 -2.73 -7.15
C ILE A 416 14.19 -2.29 -7.13
N GLY A 417 15.02 -2.87 -8.00
CA GLY A 417 16.45 -2.55 -8.09
C GLY A 417 16.73 -1.09 -8.49
N GLY A 418 15.76 -0.45 -9.15
CA GLY A 418 15.82 0.96 -9.55
C GLY A 418 15.50 1.98 -8.45
N TRP A 419 15.15 1.56 -7.24
CA TRP A 419 14.80 2.46 -6.15
C TRP A 419 16.02 3.21 -5.58
N THR A 420 15.86 4.50 -5.32
CA THR A 420 16.84 5.30 -4.58
C THR A 420 16.58 5.18 -3.07
N VAL A 421 17.37 4.36 -2.38
CA VAL A 421 17.20 4.08 -0.93
C VAL A 421 18.24 4.75 -0.03
N SER A 422 19.03 5.70 -0.54
CA SER A 422 20.16 6.32 0.17
C SER A 422 19.80 7.07 1.46
N SER A 423 18.51 7.42 1.64
CA SER A 423 18.00 8.09 2.85
C SER A 423 17.38 7.14 3.88
N VAL A 424 17.29 5.84 3.57
CA VAL A 424 16.75 4.83 4.47
C VAL A 424 17.77 4.52 5.56
N THR A 425 17.34 4.56 6.82
CA THR A 425 18.18 4.22 7.98
C THR A 425 17.76 2.90 8.64
N ASN A 426 16.52 2.45 8.41
CA ASN A 426 15.95 1.25 9.00
C ASN A 426 15.35 0.30 7.94
N MET A 427 15.91 -0.91 7.83
CA MET A 427 15.46 -2.00 6.97
C MET A 427 15.18 -3.31 7.75
N VAL A 428 14.92 -3.20 9.05
CA VAL A 428 14.59 -4.35 9.90
C VAL A 428 13.45 -5.16 9.29
N HIS A 429 13.58 -6.47 9.16
CA HIS A 429 12.54 -7.35 8.63
C HIS A 429 12.03 -7.07 7.20
N MET A 430 12.72 -6.25 6.38
CA MET A 430 12.16 -5.72 5.12
C MET A 430 11.56 -6.79 4.19
N PHE A 431 12.22 -7.95 4.04
CA PHE A 431 11.81 -9.09 3.21
C PHE A 431 11.63 -10.39 4.03
N ASP A 432 11.45 -10.27 5.34
CA ASP A 432 11.31 -11.42 6.23
C ASP A 432 10.06 -12.24 5.87
N GLY A 433 10.20 -13.48 5.42
CA GLY A 433 9.11 -14.33 4.93
C GLY A 433 8.59 -13.98 3.53
N ALA A 434 9.24 -13.06 2.80
CA ALA A 434 8.97 -12.80 1.38
C ALA A 434 9.58 -13.92 0.52
N SER A 435 9.05 -15.13 0.65
CA SER A 435 9.68 -16.38 0.19
C SER A 435 9.95 -16.45 -1.32
N ALA A 436 9.18 -15.73 -2.15
CA ALA A 436 9.38 -15.64 -3.59
C ALA A 436 10.36 -14.53 -4.05
N PHE A 437 10.76 -13.61 -3.18
CA PHE A 437 11.55 -12.45 -3.55
C PHE A 437 12.96 -12.83 -3.98
N ASN A 438 13.35 -12.49 -5.21
CA ASN A 438 14.69 -12.75 -5.75
C ASN A 438 15.09 -11.72 -6.82
N GLN A 439 14.79 -10.43 -6.61
CA GLN A 439 15.10 -9.36 -7.56
C GLN A 439 16.43 -8.68 -7.25
N ASP A 440 17.14 -8.27 -8.31
CA ASP A 440 18.44 -7.61 -8.20
C ASP A 440 18.32 -6.25 -7.49
N ILE A 441 18.92 -6.17 -6.31
CA ILE A 441 19.02 -4.96 -5.47
C ILE A 441 20.49 -4.53 -5.25
N SER A 442 21.39 -5.00 -6.11
CA SER A 442 22.83 -4.71 -6.04
C SER A 442 23.16 -3.22 -6.10
N LYS A 443 22.28 -2.42 -6.73
CA LYS A 443 22.44 -0.97 -6.95
C LYS A 443 22.01 -0.11 -5.76
N TRP A 444 21.40 -0.70 -4.73
CA TRP A 444 20.95 0.05 -3.57
C TRP A 444 22.13 0.63 -2.78
N ASP A 445 22.05 1.94 -2.49
CA ASP A 445 22.96 2.57 -1.55
C ASP A 445 22.42 2.43 -0.12
N VAL A 446 22.92 1.44 0.60
CA VAL A 446 22.55 1.14 2.00
C VAL A 446 23.49 1.79 3.02
N SER A 447 24.34 2.74 2.61
CA SER A 447 25.38 3.32 3.47
C SER A 447 24.87 4.08 4.70
N SER A 448 23.59 4.45 4.73
CA SER A 448 22.93 5.11 5.86
C SER A 448 22.18 4.15 6.80
N VAL A 449 22.12 2.85 6.47
CA VAL A 449 21.37 1.85 7.25
C VAL A 449 22.16 1.45 8.48
N THR A 450 21.52 1.45 9.65
CA THR A 450 22.14 1.02 10.92
C THR A 450 21.60 -0.31 11.44
N ASN A 451 20.44 -0.76 10.96
CA ASN A 451 19.78 -1.98 11.41
C ASN A 451 19.24 -2.82 10.23
N MET A 452 19.77 -4.03 10.08
CA MET A 452 19.37 -5.04 9.08
C MET A 452 18.89 -6.35 9.74
N ASN A 453 18.46 -6.30 11.00
CA ASN A 453 17.96 -7.45 11.73
C ASN A 453 16.88 -8.17 10.91
N ARG A 454 17.10 -9.47 10.65
CA ARG A 454 16.18 -10.37 9.94
C ARG A 454 15.71 -9.87 8.57
N MET A 455 16.48 -9.03 7.87
CA MET A 455 16.07 -8.43 6.61
C MET A 455 15.62 -9.45 5.55
N PHE A 456 16.28 -10.60 5.45
CA PHE A 456 15.99 -11.70 4.51
C PHE A 456 15.66 -13.02 5.23
N ARG A 457 15.23 -12.98 6.50
CA ARG A 457 14.84 -14.20 7.20
C ARG A 457 13.73 -14.90 6.42
N GLU A 458 13.81 -16.20 6.17
CA GLU A 458 12.80 -16.98 5.43
C GLU A 458 12.51 -16.48 4.00
N ALA A 459 13.35 -15.59 3.44
CA ALA A 459 13.34 -15.23 2.02
C ALA A 459 13.99 -16.36 1.19
N SER A 460 13.35 -17.52 1.15
CA SER A 460 13.94 -18.79 0.70
C SER A 460 14.49 -18.77 -0.74
N ALA A 461 13.92 -17.94 -1.63
CA ALA A 461 14.37 -17.82 -3.02
C ALA A 461 15.50 -16.80 -3.22
N PHE A 462 15.79 -15.94 -2.24
CA PHE A 462 16.69 -14.81 -2.42
C PHE A 462 18.15 -15.28 -2.60
N ASN A 463 18.77 -14.90 -3.73
CA ASN A 463 20.15 -15.23 -4.06
C ASN A 463 20.79 -14.19 -5.01
N GLN A 464 20.59 -12.90 -4.74
CA GLN A 464 21.08 -11.80 -5.59
C GLN A 464 22.35 -11.16 -5.03
N ASP A 465 23.24 -10.71 -5.93
CA ASP A 465 24.53 -10.11 -5.55
C ASP A 465 24.33 -8.81 -4.75
N ILE A 466 24.71 -8.86 -3.48
CA ILE A 466 24.72 -7.73 -2.54
C ILE A 466 26.12 -7.47 -2.00
N GLY A 467 27.16 -8.06 -2.60
CA GLY A 467 28.54 -7.96 -2.12
C GLY A 467 29.11 -6.54 -2.15
N LYS A 468 28.55 -5.67 -3.00
CA LYS A 468 28.96 -4.27 -3.16
C LYS A 468 28.28 -3.30 -2.19
N TRP A 469 27.38 -3.78 -1.34
CA TRP A 469 26.71 -2.94 -0.35
C TRP A 469 27.70 -2.39 0.68
N LYS A 470 27.50 -1.12 1.04
CA LYS A 470 28.29 -0.44 2.07
C LYS A 470 27.58 -0.57 3.41
N VAL A 471 27.98 -1.55 4.22
CA VAL A 471 27.32 -1.89 5.49
C VAL A 471 28.04 -1.37 6.75
N ARG A 472 29.01 -0.46 6.61
CA ARG A 472 29.87 0.01 7.72
C ARG A 472 29.13 0.58 8.93
N LEU A 473 27.93 1.15 8.75
CA LEU A 473 27.13 1.71 9.86
C LEU A 473 26.16 0.69 10.48
N VAL A 474 26.09 -0.53 9.97
CA VAL A 474 25.17 -1.55 10.49
C VAL A 474 25.72 -2.11 11.80
N GLU A 475 24.93 -2.00 12.86
CA GLU A 475 25.29 -2.49 14.20
C GLU A 475 24.65 -3.85 14.51
N ILE A 476 23.50 -4.15 13.89
CA ILE A 476 22.67 -5.33 14.17
C ILE A 476 22.36 -6.09 12.87
N MET A 477 22.86 -7.34 12.77
CA MET A 477 22.60 -8.26 11.66
C MET A 477 21.96 -9.59 12.09
N SER A 478 21.42 -9.65 13.31
CA SER A 478 20.85 -10.89 13.84
C SER A 478 19.79 -11.47 12.89
N GLY A 479 19.95 -12.74 12.54
CA GLY A 479 19.01 -13.48 11.70
C GLY A 479 18.87 -12.97 10.27
N MET A 480 19.79 -12.13 9.77
CA MET A 480 19.66 -11.47 8.46
C MET A 480 19.32 -12.45 7.32
N PHE A 481 19.96 -13.63 7.28
CA PHE A 481 19.74 -14.70 6.29
C PHE A 481 19.20 -15.99 6.91
N ARG A 482 18.59 -15.91 8.10
CA ARG A 482 18.06 -17.11 8.77
C ARG A 482 17.00 -17.78 7.89
N ASN A 483 17.17 -19.06 7.54
CA ASN A 483 16.32 -19.83 6.62
C ASN A 483 16.24 -19.24 5.19
N ALA A 484 17.16 -18.36 4.78
CA ALA A 484 17.32 -17.97 3.38
C ALA A 484 18.08 -19.07 2.63
N SER A 485 17.40 -20.22 2.43
CA SER A 485 18.03 -21.49 2.05
C SER A 485 18.80 -21.46 0.73
N SER A 486 18.45 -20.56 -0.20
CA SER A 486 19.12 -20.41 -1.50
C SER A 486 20.28 -19.40 -1.49
N PHE A 487 20.44 -18.60 -0.43
CA PHE A 487 21.41 -17.52 -0.42
C PHE A 487 22.84 -18.07 -0.40
N ASN A 488 23.63 -17.72 -1.42
CA ASN A 488 25.03 -18.13 -1.55
C ASN A 488 25.85 -17.08 -2.34
N GLN A 489 25.65 -15.80 -2.06
CA GLN A 489 26.33 -14.70 -2.75
C GLN A 489 27.53 -14.19 -1.95
N ASP A 490 28.58 -13.79 -2.68
CA ASP A 490 29.82 -13.29 -2.08
C ASP A 490 29.57 -11.97 -1.34
N ILE A 491 29.88 -11.96 -0.05
CA ILE A 491 29.77 -10.81 0.87
C ILE A 491 31.12 -10.48 1.53
N SER A 492 32.22 -11.02 1.00
CA SER A 492 33.58 -10.79 1.51
C SER A 492 33.96 -9.29 1.54
N GLY A 493 33.39 -8.51 0.63
CA GLY A 493 33.59 -7.06 0.53
C GLY A 493 32.98 -6.23 1.66
N TRP A 494 32.06 -6.80 2.44
CA TRP A 494 31.37 -6.06 3.51
C TRP A 494 32.32 -5.59 4.61
N ASP A 495 32.09 -4.38 5.10
CA ASP A 495 32.75 -3.84 6.30
C ASP A 495 31.84 -4.04 7.51
N VAL A 496 32.07 -5.13 8.24
CA VAL A 496 31.27 -5.52 9.42
C VAL A 496 31.85 -5.00 10.74
N SER A 497 32.81 -4.06 10.70
CA SER A 497 33.55 -3.57 11.89
C SER A 497 32.67 -2.98 13.00
N SER A 498 31.47 -2.51 12.66
CA SER A 498 30.51 -1.92 13.60
C SER A 498 29.46 -2.91 14.11
N VAL A 499 29.42 -4.14 13.57
CA VAL A 499 28.43 -5.14 13.95
C VAL A 499 28.78 -5.69 15.33
N THR A 500 27.80 -5.67 16.23
CA THR A 500 27.95 -6.19 17.60
C THR A 500 27.19 -7.49 17.84
N ASP A 501 26.17 -7.77 17.00
CA ASP A 501 25.26 -8.92 17.11
C ASP A 501 25.08 -9.62 15.74
N MET A 502 25.50 -10.89 15.69
CA MET A 502 25.36 -11.81 14.56
C MET A 502 24.54 -13.07 14.92
N ILE A 503 23.68 -12.99 15.95
CA ILE A 503 22.85 -14.12 16.39
C ILE A 503 22.08 -14.69 15.20
N LEU A 504 22.21 -16.00 14.95
CA LEU A 504 21.46 -16.73 13.92
C LEU A 504 21.61 -16.17 12.49
N MET A 505 22.65 -15.37 12.19
CA MET A 505 22.76 -14.64 10.92
C MET A 505 22.58 -15.54 9.67
N PHE A 506 23.17 -16.73 9.68
CA PHE A 506 23.08 -17.74 8.62
C PHE A 506 22.38 -19.04 9.08
N ASP A 507 21.58 -18.99 10.16
CA ASP A 507 20.90 -20.19 10.68
C ASP A 507 19.95 -20.75 9.62
N GLY A 508 20.19 -21.97 9.11
CA GLY A 508 19.39 -22.58 8.05
C GLY A 508 19.62 -22.00 6.65
N ALA A 509 20.63 -21.16 6.44
CA ALA A 509 21.09 -20.75 5.11
C ALA A 509 21.87 -21.90 4.44
N SER A 510 21.15 -22.97 4.10
CA SER A 510 21.72 -24.28 3.74
C SER A 510 22.68 -24.27 2.55
N ALA A 511 22.52 -23.33 1.60
CA ALA A 511 23.40 -23.19 0.44
C ALA A 511 24.65 -22.32 0.70
N PHE A 512 24.69 -21.56 1.79
CA PHE A 512 25.72 -20.55 2.00
C PHE A 512 27.10 -21.19 2.26
N ASN A 513 28.07 -20.87 1.42
CA ASN A 513 29.45 -21.35 1.53
C ASN A 513 30.47 -20.35 0.92
N GLN A 514 30.26 -19.05 1.11
CA GLN A 514 31.10 -17.99 0.54
C GLN A 514 32.24 -17.58 1.48
N ASN A 515 33.41 -17.25 0.91
CA ASN A 515 34.62 -16.97 1.68
C ASN A 515 34.48 -15.67 2.51
N ILE A 516 34.13 -15.84 3.77
CA ILE A 516 34.04 -14.75 4.77
C ILE A 516 35.22 -14.75 5.76
N GLY A 517 36.25 -15.58 5.55
CA GLY A 517 37.51 -15.50 6.30
C GLY A 517 38.19 -14.14 6.19
N ILE A 518 37.96 -13.44 5.07
CA ILE A 518 38.44 -12.09 4.80
C ILE A 518 37.92 -11.06 5.82
N TRP A 519 36.89 -11.38 6.60
CA TRP A 519 36.40 -10.54 7.70
C TRP A 519 37.28 -10.55 8.96
N LYS A 520 38.45 -11.17 8.92
CA LYS A 520 39.36 -11.29 10.08
C LYS A 520 39.59 -10.03 10.91
N GLU A 521 39.74 -8.88 10.25
CA GLU A 521 39.96 -7.57 10.90
C GLU A 521 38.65 -6.76 11.08
N LYS A 522 37.50 -7.39 10.88
CA LYS A 522 36.19 -6.74 10.85
C LYS A 522 35.21 -7.30 11.87
N VAL A 523 35.49 -8.43 12.50
CA VAL A 523 34.57 -9.05 13.49
C VAL A 523 34.90 -8.73 14.95
N PHE A 524 35.93 -7.90 15.20
CA PHE A 524 36.44 -7.58 16.54
C PHE A 524 35.41 -6.92 17.49
N SER A 525 34.36 -6.30 16.94
CA SER A 525 33.26 -5.68 17.71
C SER A 525 32.14 -6.66 18.08
N VAL A 526 32.12 -7.86 17.48
CA VAL A 526 31.03 -8.82 17.68
C VAL A 526 31.13 -9.41 19.08
N THR A 527 30.01 -9.36 19.81
CA THR A 527 29.92 -9.94 21.16
C THR A 527 29.03 -11.18 21.22
N ASN A 528 28.18 -11.40 20.21
CA ASN A 528 27.26 -12.53 20.17
C ASN A 528 27.18 -13.18 18.77
N MET A 529 27.59 -14.44 18.70
CA MET A 529 27.54 -15.31 17.52
C MET A 529 26.67 -16.56 17.76
N PHE A 530 25.74 -16.49 18.72
CA PHE A 530 24.86 -17.62 19.04
C PHE A 530 24.14 -18.14 17.79
N GLY A 531 24.37 -19.41 17.46
CA GLY A 531 23.73 -20.08 16.33
C GLY A 531 24.03 -19.47 14.96
N MET A 532 25.11 -18.69 14.79
CA MET A 532 25.40 -17.97 13.55
C MET A 532 25.33 -18.85 12.29
N PHE A 533 25.85 -20.08 12.34
CA PHE A 533 25.84 -21.06 11.24
C PHE A 533 25.03 -22.32 11.57
N ARG A 534 24.09 -22.23 12.53
CA ARG A 534 23.27 -23.38 12.89
C ARG A 534 22.50 -23.89 11.65
N ASN A 535 22.47 -25.18 11.37
CA ASN A 535 21.86 -25.75 10.15
C ASN A 535 22.40 -25.18 8.80
N ALA A 536 23.53 -24.46 8.78
CA ALA A 536 24.17 -24.02 7.53
C ALA A 536 24.94 -25.19 6.91
N SER A 537 24.21 -26.17 6.38
CA SER A 537 24.72 -27.51 6.04
C SER A 537 25.89 -27.53 5.06
N SER A 538 26.03 -26.51 4.20
CA SER A 538 27.10 -26.41 3.20
C SER A 538 28.30 -25.57 3.65
N PHE A 539 28.20 -24.84 4.77
CA PHE A 539 29.24 -23.90 5.17
C PHE A 539 30.49 -24.62 5.67
N ASN A 540 31.62 -24.39 4.98
CA ASN A 540 32.91 -24.95 5.33
C ASN A 540 34.07 -24.02 4.90
N GLN A 541 33.87 -22.71 5.00
CA GLN A 541 34.91 -21.74 4.63
C GLN A 541 35.83 -21.46 5.80
N ASP A 542 37.11 -21.26 5.48
CA ASP A 542 38.14 -20.92 6.46
C ASP A 542 37.83 -19.57 7.13
N ILE A 543 37.78 -19.61 8.46
CA ILE A 543 37.52 -18.49 9.36
C ILE A 543 38.53 -18.49 10.53
N SER A 544 39.65 -19.20 10.39
CA SER A 544 40.68 -19.36 11.43
C SER A 544 41.22 -18.03 11.94
N ASP A 545 41.30 -17.05 11.04
CA ASP A 545 41.90 -15.73 11.28
C ASP A 545 40.95 -14.73 11.97
N TRP A 546 39.70 -15.10 12.25
CA TRP A 546 38.74 -14.17 12.86
C TRP A 546 39.15 -13.72 14.28
N ASP A 547 39.17 -12.40 14.50
CA ASP A 547 39.29 -11.85 15.87
C ASP A 547 37.97 -11.97 16.63
N VAL A 548 37.82 -13.10 17.32
CA VAL A 548 36.66 -13.41 18.18
C VAL A 548 36.89 -13.04 19.65
N SER A 549 37.93 -12.27 19.98
CA SER A 549 38.34 -12.00 21.36
C SER A 549 37.29 -11.25 22.21
N SER A 550 36.37 -10.53 21.55
CA SER A 550 35.23 -9.83 22.18
C SER A 550 33.98 -10.68 22.34
N VAL A 551 33.92 -11.86 21.73
CA VAL A 551 32.72 -12.69 21.68
C VAL A 551 32.48 -13.33 23.05
N LYS A 552 31.24 -13.20 23.55
CA LYS A 552 30.78 -13.75 24.84
C LYS A 552 29.93 -15.00 24.66
N SER A 553 29.22 -15.11 23.54
CA SER A 553 28.28 -16.21 23.28
C SER A 553 28.47 -16.80 21.89
N MET A 554 28.84 -18.09 21.84
CA MET A 554 28.99 -18.92 20.64
C MET A 554 28.19 -20.23 20.73
N GLY A 555 27.26 -20.33 21.68
CA GLY A 555 26.40 -21.50 21.80
C GLY A 555 25.68 -21.81 20.48
N SER A 556 25.56 -23.08 20.12
CA SER A 556 24.95 -23.54 18.87
C SER A 556 25.57 -23.01 17.57
N MET A 557 26.74 -22.36 17.59
CA MET A 557 27.32 -21.66 16.43
C MET A 557 27.38 -22.52 15.16
N PHE A 558 27.81 -23.79 15.27
CA PHE A 558 27.90 -24.76 14.18
C PHE A 558 27.02 -25.99 14.39
N ARG A 559 25.99 -25.88 15.24
CA ARG A 559 25.05 -26.97 15.45
C ARG A 559 24.40 -27.33 14.12
N ASP A 560 24.50 -28.60 13.73
CA ASP A 560 23.94 -29.17 12.50
C ASP A 560 24.51 -28.54 11.20
N ALA A 561 25.68 -27.88 11.28
CA ALA A 561 26.45 -27.41 10.13
C ALA A 561 27.30 -28.57 9.56
N SER A 562 26.64 -29.49 8.85
CA SER A 562 27.20 -30.81 8.50
C SER A 562 28.52 -30.80 7.71
N ALA A 563 28.81 -29.74 6.96
CA ALA A 563 30.05 -29.64 6.19
C ALA A 563 31.22 -29.01 6.97
N PHE A 564 30.97 -28.36 8.11
CA PHE A 564 31.98 -27.56 8.79
C PHE A 564 33.06 -28.43 9.43
N ASN A 565 34.30 -28.29 8.95
CA ASN A 565 35.47 -28.96 9.48
C ASN A 565 36.74 -28.11 9.25
N GLN A 566 36.71 -26.85 9.69
CA GLN A 566 37.86 -25.95 9.60
C GLN A 566 38.64 -25.92 10.92
N ASP A 567 39.93 -25.59 10.84
CA ASP A 567 40.77 -25.36 12.00
C ASP A 567 40.51 -23.96 12.60
N ILE A 568 39.90 -23.94 13.78
CA ILE A 568 39.61 -22.71 14.55
C ILE A 568 40.45 -22.61 15.83
N SER A 569 41.54 -23.38 15.91
CA SER A 569 42.41 -23.42 17.09
C SER A 569 43.04 -22.07 17.43
N ALA A 570 43.25 -21.21 16.43
CA ALA A 570 43.81 -19.86 16.60
C ALA A 570 42.86 -18.87 17.29
N TRP A 571 41.58 -19.22 17.48
CA TRP A 571 40.59 -18.32 18.07
C TRP A 571 40.88 -18.02 19.54
N ASN A 572 40.89 -16.73 19.89
CA ASN A 572 40.94 -16.29 21.28
C ASN A 572 39.54 -16.33 21.93
N VAL A 573 39.22 -17.44 22.60
CA VAL A 573 37.92 -17.64 23.27
C VAL A 573 37.90 -17.21 24.75
N SER A 574 38.88 -16.41 25.20
CA SER A 574 39.05 -16.02 26.61
C SER A 574 37.86 -15.23 27.19
N SER A 575 37.05 -14.59 26.35
CA SER A 575 35.87 -13.82 26.78
C SER A 575 34.57 -14.63 26.80
N VAL A 576 34.57 -15.85 26.26
CA VAL A 576 33.35 -16.62 26.04
C VAL A 576 32.82 -17.18 27.37
N THR A 577 31.52 -17.00 27.59
CA THR A 577 30.79 -17.53 28.75
C THR A 577 29.78 -18.61 28.35
N ASN A 578 29.47 -18.76 27.06
CA ASN A 578 28.54 -19.77 26.56
C ASN A 578 29.02 -20.39 25.23
N MET A 579 29.35 -21.68 25.26
CA MET A 579 29.65 -22.53 24.09
C MET A 579 28.78 -23.80 24.06
N ASN A 580 27.59 -23.73 24.66
CA ASN A 580 26.72 -24.90 24.75
C ASN A 580 26.23 -25.32 23.36
N PHE A 581 26.29 -26.63 23.07
CA PHE A 581 25.97 -27.21 21.75
C PHE A 581 26.71 -26.53 20.58
N MET A 582 27.92 -26.01 20.77
CA MET A 582 28.67 -25.35 19.69
C MET A 582 28.77 -26.24 18.44
N PHE A 583 29.00 -27.55 18.65
CA PHE A 583 28.96 -28.56 17.61
C PHE A 583 27.97 -29.67 17.96
N THR A 584 27.34 -30.23 16.91
CA THR A 584 26.62 -31.52 16.96
C THR A 584 27.15 -32.48 15.89
N THR A 585 27.63 -31.94 14.76
CA THR A 585 28.45 -32.69 13.80
C THR A 585 29.90 -32.72 14.28
N ALA A 586 30.54 -33.88 14.19
CA ALA A 586 31.92 -34.07 14.62
C ALA A 586 32.91 -33.28 13.73
N LEU A 587 33.85 -32.58 14.37
CA LEU A 587 35.08 -32.16 13.72
C LEU A 587 35.97 -33.38 13.47
N SER A 588 36.86 -33.29 12.49
CA SER A 588 37.95 -34.24 12.36
C SER A 588 38.83 -34.21 13.61
N THR A 589 39.35 -35.38 14.03
CA THR A 589 40.22 -35.51 15.21
C THR A 589 41.39 -34.53 15.17
N GLY A 590 41.99 -34.28 14.00
CA GLY A 590 43.09 -33.32 13.86
C GLY A 590 42.71 -31.87 14.20
N ASN A 591 41.57 -31.39 13.69
CA ASN A 591 41.09 -30.03 13.99
C ASN A 591 40.63 -29.91 15.45
N TYR A 592 40.00 -30.95 15.99
CA TYR A 592 39.57 -30.98 17.37
C TYR A 592 40.77 -30.99 18.34
N ASP A 593 41.80 -31.77 18.04
CA ASP A 593 43.05 -31.81 18.79
C ASP A 593 43.74 -30.44 18.81
N ALA A 594 43.92 -29.83 17.64
CA ALA A 594 44.54 -28.51 17.52
C ALA A 594 43.78 -27.48 18.37
N MET A 595 42.46 -27.48 18.30
CA MET A 595 41.61 -26.59 19.08
C MET A 595 41.78 -26.79 20.58
N LEU A 596 41.70 -28.03 21.08
CA LEU A 596 41.91 -28.33 22.50
C LEU A 596 43.29 -27.87 22.98
N ILE A 597 44.34 -28.16 22.20
CA ILE A 597 45.74 -27.84 22.53
C ILE A 597 45.99 -26.34 22.58
N GLU A 598 45.51 -25.57 21.61
CA GLU A 598 45.75 -24.12 21.60
C GLU A 598 44.86 -23.41 22.64
N TRP A 599 43.60 -23.80 22.79
CA TRP A 599 42.71 -23.17 23.76
C TRP A 599 43.16 -23.41 25.20
N SER A 600 43.76 -24.57 25.53
CA SER A 600 44.27 -24.82 26.88
C SER A 600 45.42 -23.89 27.29
N LYS A 601 46.03 -23.15 26.35
CA LYS A 601 47.10 -22.18 26.61
C LYS A 601 46.56 -20.77 26.90
N LEU A 602 45.26 -20.53 26.70
CA LEU A 602 44.61 -19.24 26.92
C LEU A 602 44.25 -19.01 28.40
N THR A 603 43.98 -17.77 28.77
CA THR A 603 43.42 -17.42 30.08
C THR A 603 41.89 -17.39 29.98
N LEU A 604 41.25 -18.52 30.27
CA LEU A 604 39.83 -18.74 29.98
C LEU A 604 38.91 -18.37 31.16
N ARG A 605 37.63 -18.11 30.84
CA ARG A 605 36.55 -18.04 31.85
C ARG A 605 36.29 -19.43 32.43
N SER A 606 35.96 -19.47 33.72
CA SER A 606 35.61 -20.71 34.39
C SER A 606 34.15 -21.11 34.18
N GLY A 607 33.86 -22.42 34.28
CA GLY A 607 32.49 -22.95 34.30
C GLY A 607 31.76 -22.92 32.95
N VAL A 608 32.50 -22.83 31.83
CA VAL A 608 31.89 -22.87 30.49
C VAL A 608 31.41 -24.30 30.18
N ILE A 609 30.17 -24.41 29.69
CA ILE A 609 29.65 -25.67 29.13
C ILE A 609 30.01 -25.70 27.65
N PHE A 610 30.78 -26.72 27.24
CA PHE A 610 31.20 -26.93 25.86
C PHE A 610 30.74 -28.31 25.39
N ILE A 611 29.81 -28.33 24.42
CA ILE A 611 29.34 -29.57 23.80
C ILE A 611 29.84 -29.59 22.37
N ALA A 612 30.71 -30.56 22.07
CA ALA A 612 31.42 -30.73 20.81
C ALA A 612 30.86 -31.86 19.92
N GLY A 613 29.64 -32.34 20.23
CA GLY A 613 29.00 -33.45 19.52
C GLY A 613 29.82 -34.74 19.63
N ASP A 614 29.91 -35.47 18.52
CA ASP A 614 30.66 -36.74 18.44
C ASP A 614 32.15 -36.54 18.09
N SER A 615 32.69 -35.32 18.25
CA SER A 615 34.11 -35.04 17.97
C SER A 615 35.00 -35.87 18.89
N THR A 616 35.96 -36.61 18.34
CA THR A 616 36.91 -37.43 19.11
C THR A 616 38.28 -36.74 19.17
N TYR A 617 39.00 -36.91 20.27
CA TYR A 617 40.37 -36.38 20.45
C TYR A 617 41.41 -37.51 20.49
N SER A 618 42.66 -37.24 20.13
CA SER A 618 43.76 -38.21 20.25
C SER A 618 44.48 -38.10 21.60
N LEU A 619 45.37 -39.06 21.89
CA LEU A 619 46.24 -39.02 23.06
C LEU A 619 47.08 -37.74 23.15
N ALA A 620 47.39 -37.09 22.02
CA ALA A 620 48.17 -35.86 22.01
C ALA A 620 47.43 -34.66 22.63
N ALA A 621 46.09 -34.65 22.56
CA ALA A 621 45.25 -33.57 23.08
C ALA A 621 44.66 -33.88 24.46
N GLU A 622 44.85 -35.09 24.99
CA GLU A 622 44.26 -35.52 26.28
C GLU A 622 44.66 -34.60 27.44
N ALA A 623 45.95 -34.24 27.53
CA ALA A 623 46.44 -33.34 28.57
C ALA A 623 45.79 -31.94 28.48
N ALA A 624 45.66 -31.40 27.26
CA ALA A 624 45.06 -30.09 27.01
C ALA A 624 43.56 -30.08 27.37
N ARG A 625 42.84 -31.12 26.96
CA ARG A 625 41.43 -31.33 27.34
C ARG A 625 41.25 -31.39 28.85
N ASN A 626 42.12 -32.12 29.55
CA ASN A 626 42.09 -32.21 31.00
C ASN A 626 42.32 -30.84 31.64
N THR A 627 43.29 -30.05 31.17
CA THR A 627 43.51 -28.66 31.63
C THR A 627 42.24 -27.80 31.50
N LEU A 628 41.52 -27.87 30.37
CA LEU A 628 40.25 -27.14 30.22
C LEU A 628 39.23 -27.52 31.29
N MET A 629 39.13 -28.81 31.62
CA MET A 629 38.18 -29.31 32.62
C MET A 629 38.62 -29.03 34.07
N THR A 630 39.89 -29.23 34.41
CA THR A 630 40.39 -29.15 35.78
C THR A 630 40.72 -27.73 36.20
N ASP A 631 41.43 -26.99 35.35
CA ASP A 631 42.01 -25.70 35.73
C ASP A 631 40.99 -24.57 35.48
N PHE A 632 40.17 -24.72 34.44
CA PHE A 632 39.11 -23.77 34.10
C PHE A 632 37.71 -24.29 34.46
N GLY A 633 37.55 -25.52 34.95
CA GLY A 633 36.24 -26.03 35.37
C GLY A 633 35.22 -26.16 34.24
N TRP A 634 35.67 -26.36 32.99
CA TRP A 634 34.77 -26.54 31.86
C TRP A 634 34.06 -27.90 31.94
N ALA A 635 32.77 -27.90 31.57
CA ALA A 635 32.01 -29.12 31.36
C ALA A 635 32.04 -29.48 29.86
N ILE A 636 32.95 -30.38 29.49
CA ILE A 636 33.13 -30.84 28.10
C ILE A 636 32.36 -32.13 27.85
N SER A 637 31.51 -32.13 26.82
CA SER A 637 30.84 -33.32 26.27
C SER A 637 31.26 -33.50 24.81
N ASP A 638 31.97 -34.59 24.52
CA ASP A 638 32.54 -34.94 23.22
C ASP A 638 32.50 -36.47 22.99
N GLY A 639 33.01 -36.94 21.85
CA GLY A 639 33.05 -38.35 21.48
C GLY A 639 34.11 -39.19 22.22
N GLY A 640 34.89 -38.58 23.12
CA GLY A 640 35.97 -39.24 23.85
C GLY A 640 37.25 -39.46 23.05
N LEU A 641 38.13 -40.29 23.61
CA LEU A 641 39.41 -40.66 22.99
C LEU A 641 39.15 -41.49 21.72
N ALA A 642 39.75 -41.09 20.60
CA ALA A 642 39.70 -41.83 19.34
C ALA A 642 40.29 -43.23 19.51
N GLN A 643 39.56 -44.26 19.04
CA GLN A 643 39.96 -45.67 19.11
C GLN A 643 40.90 -46.08 17.98
#